data_AF-A0A5G2QYK5-F1
#
_entry.id   AF-A0A5G2QYK5-F1
#
_cell.length_a   1.000
_cell.length_b   1.000
_cell.length_c   1.000
_cell.angle_alpha   90.00
_cell.angle_beta   90.00
_cell.angle_gamma   90.00
#
_symmetry.space_group_name_H-M   'P 1'
#
loop_
_entity.id
_entity.type
_entity.pdbx_description
1 polymer ?
#
loop_
_entity_poly.entity_id
_entity_poly.type
_entity_poly.pdbx_seq_one_letter_code
_entity_poly.pdbx_strand_id
1 'polypeptide(L)'
;MPPPPLLLLLAALVLAAARPGCEPAWDPAGGCPRLAAVDSATCVDLQLRTCSDAAYNQTAFPTLLEHRSREVVESSSEYVLLSVLHHLLEGQCNPDLRLLGCAVLAPRCQGGQVRRPCRHVCEGLREACQPAFDAIDMAWPYFLDCGRYFASQQEGCYDPLEKLRGGLDEEEALPSGHPATFIHFTHHSYAQMVRVLKRTAARCAHIAKTYSIGRSFDGRELLVLELSSRPGQHELMEPEVKLIGNIHGNEVAGREILIYLAQYLCSEYLLGNDRIQRLLNTTRIHLLPSMNPDGYEVAAAEGAGYNGWTSGRQNAQNLDLNRNFPDLTSEYYRTASARGARSDHIAIPQHYWWGKVAPETKAIMKWMRAVPFVLSASLHGGDLVVSYPFDFSKHPQEEKMFSPTPDEKAGPSAWTLVPLPPELQMFKLLARAYADVHPMMMDRSENRCGGNFLKRGSIINGADWYSFTGGMSDFNYLHSNCFEITVELGCVKFPPEEALYTLWQHNKEPLLNFVEMVHRGIKGVVMDKFGKPVKNARISVKGIRHDITTAPDGDYWRLLPPGSHIVIAQAPGYSKVIKKVTIPARMKRAGRVDFILQPLGTGPKNFLLGPRRNGPGGAGPHGEPEEPGQEPLGARRLPEASGSKPWWWSYFRSLGQHQPRWLLKY
;
A
#
# COMPACT_ATOMS: atom_id res chain seq x y z
N MET A 1 -76.70 -3.34 32.32
CA MET A 1 -77.62 -2.79 31.31
C MET A 1 -77.07 -3.09 29.92
N PRO A 2 -77.96 -3.31 28.96
CA PRO A 2 -77.76 -4.17 27.80
C PRO A 2 -77.10 -3.45 26.61
N PRO A 3 -76.74 -4.23 25.56
CA PRO A 3 -76.16 -3.78 24.29
C PRO A 3 -77.26 -3.75 23.19
N PRO A 4 -77.00 -4.05 21.90
CA PRO A 4 -76.31 -3.37 20.79
C PRO A 4 -77.37 -3.13 19.67
N PRO A 5 -77.27 -3.47 18.35
CA PRO A 5 -76.15 -3.75 17.40
C PRO A 5 -76.35 -3.04 16.03
N LEU A 6 -75.44 -3.06 15.05
CA LEU A 6 -75.10 -4.15 14.12
C LEU A 6 -74.12 -3.55 13.07
N LEU A 7 -73.20 -4.25 12.39
CA LEU A 7 -72.60 -5.57 12.52
C LEU A 7 -71.63 -5.72 11.33
N LEU A 8 -70.41 -6.17 11.64
CA LEU A 8 -69.68 -7.27 10.98
C LEU A 8 -69.41 -7.27 9.45
N LEU A 9 -68.11 -7.18 9.12
CA LEU A 9 -67.24 -8.28 8.64
C LEU A 9 -67.71 -9.20 7.49
N LEU A 10 -66.79 -9.35 6.52
CA LEU A 10 -66.36 -10.56 5.78
C LEU A 10 -66.56 -10.60 4.25
N ALA A 11 -65.54 -11.22 3.63
CA ALA A 11 -65.47 -11.94 2.35
C ALA A 11 -65.15 -11.10 1.10
N ALA A 12 -63.93 -11.14 0.57
CA ALA A 12 -63.25 -12.21 -0.19
C ALA A 12 -63.47 -12.09 -1.72
N LEU A 13 -62.32 -11.94 -2.41
CA LEU A 13 -61.97 -12.41 -3.78
C LEU A 13 -63.12 -12.84 -4.70
N VAL A 14 -63.22 -12.24 -5.90
CA VAL A 14 -63.30 -12.96 -7.21
C VAL A 14 -62.98 -11.98 -8.36
N LEU A 15 -62.13 -12.44 -9.29
CA LEU A 15 -61.81 -11.88 -10.60
C LEU A 15 -63.06 -11.60 -11.47
N ALA A 16 -63.12 -10.47 -12.18
CA ALA A 16 -63.60 -10.43 -13.57
C ALA A 16 -63.40 -9.05 -14.22
N ALA A 17 -62.98 -9.11 -15.48
CA ALA A 17 -62.85 -8.04 -16.45
C ALA A 17 -64.09 -7.15 -16.62
N ALA A 18 -63.90 -5.86 -16.94
CA ALA A 18 -64.39 -5.22 -18.17
C ALA A 18 -64.17 -3.69 -18.16
N ARG A 19 -63.85 -3.15 -19.35
CA ARG A 19 -63.62 -1.74 -19.68
C ARG A 19 -64.93 -0.92 -19.69
N PRO A 20 -64.87 0.43 -19.72
CA PRO A 20 -65.82 1.22 -20.48
C PRO A 20 -65.17 1.63 -21.83
N GLY A 21 -65.72 1.07 -22.91
CA GLY A 21 -65.47 1.51 -24.28
C GLY A 21 -66.26 2.77 -24.62
N CYS A 22 -65.68 3.57 -25.51
CA CYS A 22 -66.33 4.66 -26.24
C CYS A 22 -67.17 4.09 -27.39
N GLU A 23 -68.21 4.82 -27.82
CA GLU A 23 -68.76 4.88 -29.19
C GLU A 23 -69.95 5.87 -29.26
N PRO A 24 -70.49 6.29 -30.43
CA PRO A 24 -69.90 6.41 -31.78
C PRO A 24 -70.33 7.68 -32.56
N ALA A 25 -69.61 8.07 -33.63
CA ALA A 25 -70.19 8.51 -34.93
C ALA A 25 -69.13 8.79 -36.04
N TRP A 26 -69.12 7.90 -37.05
CA TRP A 26 -68.77 8.00 -38.49
C TRP A 26 -67.53 8.77 -39.02
N ASP A 27 -66.44 8.04 -39.36
CA ASP A 27 -66.02 7.66 -40.74
C ASP A 27 -64.68 6.85 -40.73
N PRO A 28 -64.37 6.02 -41.76
CA PRO A 28 -63.71 4.73 -41.57
C PRO A 28 -62.21 4.75 -41.89
N ALA A 29 -61.36 5.21 -40.96
CA ALA A 29 -59.93 4.84 -40.83
C ALA A 29 -59.19 5.53 -39.66
N GLY A 30 -59.88 6.13 -38.68
CA GLY A 30 -59.25 6.91 -37.61
C GLY A 30 -59.16 6.16 -36.28
N GLY A 31 -58.17 5.30 -36.10
CA GLY A 31 -57.79 4.79 -34.78
C GLY A 31 -56.93 5.80 -34.01
N CYS A 32 -57.26 6.06 -32.74
CA CYS A 32 -56.36 6.75 -31.80
C CYS A 32 -54.98 6.08 -31.78
N PRO A 33 -53.86 6.78 -32.05
CA PRO A 33 -52.55 6.20 -31.84
C PRO A 33 -52.31 6.09 -30.34
N ARG A 34 -52.44 4.86 -29.81
CA ARG A 34 -51.66 4.48 -28.63
C ARG A 34 -50.20 4.67 -29.01
N LEU A 35 -49.47 5.50 -28.27
CA LEU A 35 -48.01 5.51 -28.30
C LEU A 35 -47.55 4.06 -28.12
N ALA A 36 -46.99 3.50 -29.19
CA ALA A 36 -46.59 2.13 -29.28
C ALA A 36 -45.54 1.84 -28.20
N ALA A 37 -45.81 0.86 -27.34
CA ALA A 37 -44.78 0.18 -26.57
C ALA A 37 -44.09 -0.81 -27.51
N VAL A 38 -42.98 -0.40 -28.13
CA VAL A 38 -41.95 -1.30 -28.67
C VAL A 38 -40.62 -0.54 -28.61
N ASP A 39 -39.67 -1.09 -27.87
CA ASP A 39 -38.26 -1.08 -28.29
C ASP A 39 -37.62 -2.34 -27.69
N SER A 40 -37.84 -3.47 -28.34
CA SER A 40 -37.01 -4.65 -28.14
C SER A 40 -35.65 -4.35 -28.74
N ALA A 41 -34.66 -4.11 -27.90
CA ALA A 41 -33.29 -3.85 -28.33
C ALA A 41 -32.60 -5.18 -28.68
N THR A 42 -31.91 -5.27 -29.82
CA THR A 42 -31.09 -6.44 -30.13
C THR A 42 -29.80 -6.39 -29.31
N CYS A 43 -29.63 -7.31 -28.36
CA CYS A 43 -28.40 -7.43 -27.60
C CYS A 43 -27.28 -8.01 -28.49
N VAL A 44 -26.11 -7.41 -28.43
CA VAL A 44 -24.89 -7.82 -29.13
C VAL A 44 -23.74 -7.94 -28.14
N ASP A 45 -22.71 -8.72 -28.49
CA ASP A 45 -21.57 -8.92 -27.60
C ASP A 45 -20.77 -7.63 -27.37
N LEU A 46 -20.38 -7.40 -26.13
CA LEU A 46 -19.54 -6.28 -25.74
C LEU A 46 -18.10 -6.54 -26.20
N GLN A 47 -17.70 -5.89 -27.30
CA GLN A 47 -16.36 -6.06 -27.88
C GLN A 47 -15.48 -4.81 -27.80
N LEU A 48 -15.75 -3.90 -26.86
CA LEU A 48 -14.96 -2.68 -26.65
C LEU A 48 -13.77 -2.97 -25.73
N ARG A 49 -12.54 -2.80 -26.23
CA ARG A 49 -11.30 -3.08 -25.47
C ARG A 49 -11.21 -2.34 -24.14
N THR A 50 -11.63 -1.07 -24.09
CA THR A 50 -11.59 -0.25 -22.86
C THR A 50 -12.66 -0.65 -21.84
N CYS A 51 -13.64 -1.46 -22.24
CA CYS A 51 -14.76 -1.90 -21.41
C CYS A 51 -14.85 -3.42 -21.25
N SER A 52 -13.78 -4.15 -21.57
CA SER A 52 -13.78 -5.63 -21.61
C SER A 52 -13.95 -6.30 -20.24
N ASP A 53 -13.70 -5.57 -19.16
CA ASP A 53 -13.80 -5.99 -17.76
C ASP A 53 -15.11 -5.55 -17.08
N ALA A 54 -16.07 -5.05 -17.85
CA ALA A 54 -17.41 -4.76 -17.35
C ALA A 54 -18.08 -6.02 -16.77
N ALA A 55 -19.03 -5.83 -15.85
CA ALA A 55 -19.71 -6.93 -15.17
C ALA A 55 -20.69 -7.74 -16.06
N TYR A 56 -20.80 -7.41 -17.33
CA TYR A 56 -21.74 -7.97 -18.30
C TYR A 56 -21.09 -8.11 -19.67
N ASN A 57 -21.58 -9.06 -20.47
CA ASN A 57 -20.99 -9.40 -21.77
C ASN A 57 -21.82 -8.94 -22.97
N GLN A 58 -23.01 -8.37 -22.75
CA GLN A 58 -23.91 -7.93 -23.81
C GLN A 58 -24.29 -6.45 -23.68
N THR A 59 -24.28 -5.75 -24.80
CA THR A 59 -24.68 -4.35 -24.96
C THR A 59 -25.75 -4.23 -26.05
N ALA A 60 -26.34 -3.05 -26.23
CA ALA A 60 -27.22 -2.77 -27.36
C ALA A 60 -26.87 -1.45 -28.04
N PHE A 61 -27.31 -1.32 -29.29
CA PHE A 61 -27.30 -0.08 -30.07
C PHE A 61 -28.75 0.29 -30.45
N PRO A 62 -29.13 1.58 -30.46
CA PRO A 62 -28.30 2.72 -30.09
C PRO A 62 -27.97 2.76 -28.59
N THR A 63 -26.80 3.32 -28.25
CA THR A 63 -26.36 3.48 -26.85
C THR A 63 -27.15 4.59 -26.15
N LEU A 64 -26.90 4.85 -24.86
CA LEU A 64 -27.52 5.98 -24.15
C LEU A 64 -27.10 7.36 -24.71
N LEU A 65 -26.02 7.40 -25.52
CA LEU A 65 -25.56 8.58 -26.27
C LEU A 65 -25.96 8.53 -27.74
N GLU A 66 -26.90 7.65 -28.12
CA GLU A 66 -27.41 7.50 -29.48
C GLU A 66 -26.38 7.02 -30.53
N HIS A 67 -25.21 6.52 -30.09
CA HIS A 67 -24.26 5.87 -30.98
C HIS A 67 -24.89 4.61 -31.58
N ARG A 68 -24.88 4.47 -32.91
CA ARG A 68 -25.62 3.42 -33.63
C ARG A 68 -24.81 2.16 -33.93
N SER A 69 -23.49 2.22 -33.77
CA SER A 69 -22.61 1.07 -33.99
C SER A 69 -21.37 1.16 -33.09
N ARG A 70 -20.66 0.03 -33.01
CA ARG A 70 -19.40 -0.08 -32.26
C ARG A 70 -18.34 0.88 -32.77
N GLU A 71 -18.19 0.98 -34.09
CA GLU A 71 -17.16 1.80 -34.75
C GLU A 71 -17.35 3.28 -34.41
N VAL A 72 -18.62 3.72 -34.31
CA VAL A 72 -18.97 5.07 -33.87
C VAL A 72 -18.60 5.30 -32.41
N VAL A 73 -18.80 4.31 -31.53
CA VAL A 73 -18.37 4.41 -30.13
C VAL A 73 -16.85 4.47 -30.03
N GLU A 74 -16.10 3.60 -30.72
CA GLU A 74 -14.64 3.54 -30.65
C GLU A 74 -13.96 4.82 -31.19
N SER A 75 -14.61 5.50 -32.15
CA SER A 75 -14.14 6.78 -32.70
C SER A 75 -14.66 8.02 -31.95
N SER A 76 -15.55 7.84 -30.97
CA SER A 76 -16.14 8.94 -30.19
C SER A 76 -15.14 9.57 -29.21
N SER A 77 -15.31 10.87 -28.94
CA SER A 77 -14.47 11.61 -28.00
C SER A 77 -14.57 11.09 -26.56
N GLU A 78 -15.73 10.53 -26.23
CA GLU A 78 -16.11 9.98 -24.93
C GLU A 78 -15.33 8.69 -24.67
N TYR A 79 -15.29 7.79 -25.65
CA TYR A 79 -14.52 6.54 -25.54
C TYR A 79 -13.02 6.80 -25.51
N VAL A 80 -12.52 7.74 -26.32
CA VAL A 80 -11.12 8.16 -26.25
C VAL A 80 -10.78 8.71 -24.88
N LEU A 81 -11.61 9.60 -24.32
CA LEU A 81 -11.41 10.10 -22.95
C LEU A 81 -11.33 8.95 -21.95
N LEU A 82 -12.28 8.00 -21.96
CA LEU A 82 -12.27 6.85 -21.05
C LEU A 82 -10.97 6.03 -21.16
N SER A 83 -10.43 5.88 -22.37
CA SER A 83 -9.18 5.13 -22.59
C SER A 83 -7.94 5.80 -21.98
N VAL A 84 -7.95 7.13 -21.83
CA VAL A 84 -6.81 7.90 -21.30
C VAL A 84 -7.00 8.45 -19.88
N LEU A 85 -8.21 8.37 -19.32
CA LEU A 85 -8.53 8.88 -17.97
C LEU A 85 -7.55 8.38 -16.89
N HIS A 86 -7.12 7.11 -16.98
CA HIS A 86 -6.13 6.55 -16.05
C HIS A 86 -4.84 7.39 -16.00
N HIS A 87 -4.33 7.80 -17.16
CA HIS A 87 -3.09 8.59 -17.24
C HIS A 87 -3.33 10.05 -16.89
N LEU A 88 -4.47 10.63 -17.30
CA LEU A 88 -4.79 12.04 -17.04
C LEU A 88 -5.02 12.34 -15.55
N LEU A 89 -5.59 11.38 -14.81
CA LEU A 89 -5.87 11.52 -13.38
C LEU A 89 -4.79 10.84 -12.50
N GLU A 90 -3.64 10.47 -13.06
CA GLU A 90 -2.56 9.77 -12.35
C GLU A 90 -3.03 8.51 -11.59
N GLY A 91 -3.99 7.78 -12.16
CA GLY A 91 -4.61 6.59 -11.57
C GLY A 91 -5.68 6.88 -10.50
N GLN A 92 -5.89 8.14 -10.12
CA GLN A 92 -7.00 8.52 -9.24
C GLN A 92 -8.33 8.23 -9.96
N CYS A 93 -9.29 7.62 -9.25
CA CYS A 93 -10.63 7.27 -9.77
C CYS A 93 -10.74 6.14 -10.80
N ASN A 94 -9.64 5.46 -11.13
CA ASN A 94 -9.67 4.22 -11.93
C ASN A 94 -9.66 2.99 -11.00
N PRO A 95 -10.37 1.89 -11.31
CA PRO A 95 -11.23 1.62 -12.48
C PRO A 95 -12.66 2.20 -12.40
N ASP A 96 -13.06 2.72 -11.25
CA ASP A 96 -14.46 3.07 -10.98
C ASP A 96 -15.10 4.00 -12.03
N LEU A 97 -14.41 5.08 -12.39
CA LEU A 97 -14.92 6.06 -13.35
C LEU A 97 -14.96 5.52 -14.79
N ARG A 98 -14.00 4.65 -15.14
CA ARG A 98 -13.95 4.00 -16.45
C ARG A 98 -15.12 3.03 -16.61
N LEU A 99 -15.39 2.21 -15.60
CA LEU A 99 -16.52 1.27 -15.61
C LEU A 99 -17.86 1.99 -15.60
N LEU A 100 -17.98 3.09 -14.84
CA LEU A 100 -19.17 3.95 -14.88
C LEU A 100 -19.41 4.52 -16.28
N GLY A 101 -18.34 5.01 -16.94
CA GLY A 101 -18.42 5.49 -18.32
C GLY A 101 -18.75 4.40 -19.34
N CYS A 102 -18.19 3.20 -19.17
CA CYS A 102 -18.53 2.03 -19.99
C CYS A 102 -20.01 1.66 -19.87
N ALA A 103 -20.59 1.77 -18.67
CA ALA A 103 -22.02 1.54 -18.45
C ALA A 103 -22.95 2.54 -19.18
N VAL A 104 -22.43 3.71 -19.55
CA VAL A 104 -23.16 4.70 -20.37
C VAL A 104 -22.92 4.48 -21.86
N LEU A 105 -21.65 4.27 -22.26
CA LEU A 105 -21.26 4.10 -23.66
C LEU A 105 -21.65 2.76 -24.26
N ALA A 106 -21.74 1.71 -23.45
CA ALA A 106 -22.13 0.38 -23.86
C ALA A 106 -23.01 -0.24 -22.77
N PRO A 107 -24.27 0.22 -22.63
CA PRO A 107 -25.13 -0.13 -21.51
C PRO A 107 -25.48 -1.61 -21.51
N ARG A 108 -25.64 -2.19 -20.31
CA ARG A 108 -26.00 -3.60 -20.15
C ARG A 108 -27.32 -3.92 -20.87
N CYS A 109 -27.28 -4.89 -21.77
CA CYS A 109 -28.45 -5.46 -22.42
C CYS A 109 -28.73 -6.86 -21.88
N GLN A 110 -29.96 -7.11 -21.42
CA GLN A 110 -30.36 -8.43 -20.93
C GLN A 110 -31.81 -8.69 -21.33
N GLY A 111 -32.08 -9.82 -21.98
CA GLY A 111 -33.44 -10.20 -22.40
C GLY A 111 -34.06 -9.22 -23.42
N GLY A 112 -33.24 -8.58 -24.25
CA GLY A 112 -33.69 -7.60 -25.24
C GLY A 112 -34.05 -6.23 -24.66
N GLN A 113 -33.69 -5.97 -23.40
CA GLN A 113 -33.93 -4.70 -22.71
C GLN A 113 -32.61 -4.09 -22.23
N VAL A 114 -32.44 -2.80 -22.52
CA VAL A 114 -31.31 -2.00 -22.02
C VAL A 114 -31.59 -1.55 -20.61
N ARG A 115 -30.68 -1.82 -19.68
CA ARG A 115 -30.75 -1.34 -18.30
C ARG A 115 -29.82 -0.17 -18.09
N ARG A 116 -30.27 0.84 -17.33
CA ARG A 116 -29.46 2.02 -16.97
C ARG A 116 -28.69 1.78 -15.66
N PRO A 117 -27.48 2.33 -15.53
CA PRO A 117 -26.74 2.31 -14.27
C PRO A 117 -27.44 3.15 -13.18
N CYS A 118 -27.18 2.83 -11.92
CA CYS A 118 -27.81 3.48 -10.77
C CYS A 118 -27.29 4.91 -10.52
N ARG A 119 -28.23 5.86 -10.31
CA ARG A 119 -27.93 7.29 -10.08
C ARG A 119 -27.05 7.54 -8.85
N HIS A 120 -27.36 6.88 -7.73
CA HIS A 120 -26.60 7.04 -6.48
C HIS A 120 -25.13 6.62 -6.64
N VAL A 121 -24.82 5.66 -7.51
CA VAL A 121 -23.44 5.22 -7.81
C VAL A 121 -22.67 6.33 -8.52
N CYS A 122 -23.31 6.97 -9.49
CA CYS A 122 -22.75 8.12 -10.21
C CYS A 122 -22.53 9.31 -9.27
N GLU A 123 -23.51 9.65 -8.43
CA GLU A 123 -23.41 10.77 -7.50
C GLU A 123 -22.27 10.58 -6.49
N GLY A 124 -22.16 9.39 -5.89
CA GLY A 124 -21.07 9.08 -4.97
C GLY A 124 -19.69 9.09 -5.64
N LEU A 125 -19.59 8.61 -6.89
CA LEU A 125 -18.33 8.70 -7.64
C LEU A 125 -17.98 10.13 -8.01
N ARG A 126 -18.97 10.94 -8.41
CA ARG A 126 -18.76 12.35 -8.71
C ARG A 126 -18.22 13.08 -7.49
N GLU A 127 -18.81 12.88 -6.32
CA GLU A 127 -18.32 13.50 -5.08
C GLU A 127 -16.86 13.10 -4.79
N ALA A 128 -16.51 11.82 -4.91
CA ALA A 128 -15.17 11.32 -4.65
C ALA A 128 -14.12 11.80 -5.68
N CYS A 129 -14.52 11.96 -6.94
CA CYS A 129 -13.61 12.20 -8.07
C CYS A 129 -13.55 13.64 -8.56
N GLN A 130 -14.52 14.48 -8.19
CA GLN A 130 -14.52 15.90 -8.55
C GLN A 130 -13.19 16.61 -8.21
N PRO A 131 -12.56 16.37 -7.04
CA PRO A 131 -11.27 17.02 -6.72
C PRO A 131 -10.14 16.68 -7.71
N ALA A 132 -10.13 15.47 -8.27
CA ALA A 132 -9.12 15.05 -9.24
C ALA A 132 -9.29 15.75 -10.60
N PHE A 133 -10.54 15.94 -11.04
CA PHE A 133 -10.86 16.74 -12.24
C PHE A 133 -10.54 18.22 -12.04
N ASP A 134 -10.83 18.73 -10.84
CA ASP A 134 -10.54 20.11 -10.48
C ASP A 134 -9.04 20.40 -10.46
N ALA A 135 -8.21 19.45 -10.00
CA ALA A 135 -6.76 19.58 -9.96
C ALA A 135 -6.10 19.76 -11.34
N ILE A 136 -6.76 19.32 -12.42
CA ILE A 136 -6.27 19.45 -13.80
C ILE A 136 -7.08 20.45 -14.63
N ASP A 137 -7.93 21.27 -14.00
CA ASP A 137 -8.82 22.24 -14.66
C ASP A 137 -9.73 21.61 -15.74
N MET A 138 -10.16 20.37 -15.52
CA MET A 138 -11.05 19.64 -16.43
C MET A 138 -12.49 19.66 -15.91
N ALA A 139 -13.45 19.94 -16.78
CA ALA A 139 -14.86 19.85 -16.45
C ALA A 139 -15.31 18.39 -16.30
N TRP A 140 -16.33 18.14 -15.46
CA TRP A 140 -16.91 16.81 -15.32
C TRP A 140 -17.52 16.35 -16.65
N PRO A 141 -17.25 15.12 -17.13
CA PRO A 141 -17.75 14.67 -18.43
C PRO A 141 -19.27 14.68 -18.52
N TYR A 142 -19.82 15.26 -19.59
CA TYR A 142 -21.27 15.43 -19.73
C TYR A 142 -22.03 14.10 -19.78
N PHE A 143 -21.43 13.05 -20.37
CA PHE A 143 -22.02 11.72 -20.44
C PHE A 143 -22.04 11.00 -19.08
N LEU A 144 -21.41 11.58 -18.06
CA LEU A 144 -21.49 11.16 -16.66
C LEU A 144 -22.39 12.10 -15.83
N ASP A 145 -23.33 12.79 -16.48
CA ASP A 145 -24.40 13.51 -15.79
C ASP A 145 -25.37 12.51 -15.16
N CYS A 146 -25.31 12.42 -13.83
CA CYS A 146 -26.12 11.52 -13.01
C CYS A 146 -27.63 11.74 -13.18
N GLY A 147 -28.07 12.93 -13.58
CA GLY A 147 -29.49 13.22 -13.83
C GLY A 147 -30.00 12.68 -15.17
N ARG A 148 -29.12 12.51 -16.15
CA ARG A 148 -29.51 12.27 -17.55
C ARG A 148 -29.43 10.81 -17.99
N TYR A 149 -28.35 10.11 -17.63
CA TYR A 149 -28.06 8.76 -18.14
C TYR A 149 -28.27 7.65 -17.12
N PHE A 150 -28.60 8.00 -15.87
CA PHE A 150 -28.72 7.08 -14.76
C PHE A 150 -30.16 7.03 -14.23
N ALA A 151 -30.56 5.86 -13.76
CA ALA A 151 -31.90 5.60 -13.22
C ALA A 151 -31.87 5.49 -11.69
N SER A 152 -33.00 5.80 -11.06
CA SER A 152 -33.24 5.54 -9.64
C SER A 152 -33.43 4.03 -9.39
N GLN A 153 -33.35 3.60 -8.12
CA GLN A 153 -33.63 2.21 -7.76
C GLN A 153 -35.06 1.78 -8.10
N GLN A 154 -36.03 2.71 -7.99
CA GLN A 154 -37.44 2.46 -8.27
C GLN A 154 -37.72 2.19 -9.76
N GLU A 155 -36.87 2.73 -10.64
CA GLU A 155 -36.92 2.52 -12.10
C GLU A 155 -36.20 1.25 -12.57
N GLY A 156 -35.58 0.48 -11.65
CA GLY A 156 -34.87 -0.75 -11.97
C GLY A 156 -33.48 -0.52 -12.61
N CYS A 157 -32.55 0.01 -11.82
CA CYS A 157 -31.15 0.23 -12.22
C CYS A 157 -30.22 -0.93 -11.80
N TYR A 158 -28.97 -0.93 -12.28
CA TYR A 158 -27.92 -1.84 -11.80
C TYR A 158 -26.67 -1.06 -11.34
N ASP A 159 -25.90 -1.60 -10.39
CA ASP A 159 -24.62 -1.02 -9.99
C ASP A 159 -23.50 -1.52 -10.93
N PRO A 160 -22.90 -0.65 -11.78
CA PRO A 160 -21.81 -1.06 -12.66
C PRO A 160 -20.51 -1.39 -11.91
N LEU A 161 -20.40 -1.01 -10.63
CA LEU A 161 -19.27 -1.29 -9.76
C LEU A 161 -19.53 -2.48 -8.84
N GLU A 162 -20.62 -3.22 -9.03
CA GLU A 162 -21.00 -4.36 -8.18
C GLU A 162 -19.88 -5.41 -8.08
N LYS A 163 -19.07 -5.66 -9.10
CA LYS A 163 -17.91 -6.58 -8.95
C LYS A 163 -16.76 -6.00 -8.11
N LEU A 164 -16.61 -4.68 -8.09
CA LEU A 164 -15.59 -3.98 -7.30
C LEU A 164 -16.05 -3.73 -5.85
N ARG A 165 -17.35 -3.50 -5.66
CA ARG A 165 -18.00 -3.21 -4.37
C ARG A 165 -18.60 -4.44 -3.71
N GLY A 166 -19.20 -5.33 -4.49
CA GLY A 166 -19.98 -6.51 -4.09
C GLY A 166 -19.19 -7.63 -3.43
N GLY A 167 -17.92 -7.39 -3.12
CA GLY A 167 -17.25 -8.14 -2.07
C GLY A 167 -17.40 -7.54 -0.67
N LEU A 168 -18.31 -6.57 -0.43
CA LEU A 168 -18.52 -5.94 0.88
C LEU A 168 -19.89 -6.18 1.53
N ASP A 169 -20.93 -6.65 0.80
CA ASP A 169 -22.30 -6.68 1.34
C ASP A 169 -22.95 -8.08 1.52
N GLU A 170 -22.24 -9.18 1.26
CA GLU A 170 -22.74 -10.50 1.71
C GLU A 170 -22.26 -10.76 3.14
N GLU A 171 -23.14 -10.52 4.13
CA GLU A 171 -23.05 -11.18 5.43
C GLU A 171 -23.16 -12.71 5.22
N GLU A 172 -22.05 -13.37 4.95
CA GLU A 172 -21.88 -14.74 5.44
C GLU A 172 -21.79 -14.61 6.96
N ALA A 173 -22.96 -14.68 7.60
CA ALA A 173 -23.06 -14.90 9.02
C ALA A 173 -22.24 -16.15 9.34
N LEU A 174 -21.26 -16.01 10.25
CA LEU A 174 -20.61 -17.15 10.88
C LEU A 174 -21.72 -18.15 11.27
N PRO A 175 -21.58 -19.46 10.99
CA PRO A 175 -22.53 -20.44 11.47
C PRO A 175 -22.76 -20.19 12.95
N SER A 176 -24.02 -19.95 13.32
CA SER A 176 -24.43 -19.67 14.70
C SER A 176 -23.94 -20.79 15.60
N GLY A 177 -22.94 -20.52 16.46
CA GLY A 177 -22.36 -21.52 17.37
C GLY A 177 -20.85 -21.42 17.63
N HIS A 178 -20.10 -20.62 16.86
CA HIS A 178 -18.67 -20.41 17.15
C HIS A 178 -18.42 -19.15 17.98
N PRO A 179 -17.49 -19.19 18.95
CA PRO A 179 -17.15 -18.01 19.73
C PRO A 179 -16.62 -16.92 18.79
N ALA A 180 -16.86 -15.65 19.13
CA ALA A 180 -16.39 -14.51 18.34
C ALA A 180 -14.86 -14.56 18.09
N THR A 181 -14.10 -15.33 18.86
CA THR A 181 -12.64 -15.54 18.78
C THR A 181 -12.19 -16.58 17.75
N PHE A 182 -13.12 -17.23 17.04
CA PHE A 182 -12.80 -18.28 16.07
C PHE A 182 -12.21 -17.70 14.77
N ILE A 183 -11.04 -18.19 14.37
CA ILE A 183 -10.37 -17.85 13.11
C ILE A 183 -10.72 -18.92 12.06
N HIS A 184 -11.29 -18.51 10.94
CA HIS A 184 -11.54 -19.40 9.81
C HIS A 184 -10.31 -19.46 8.90
N PHE A 185 -9.80 -20.65 8.63
CA PHE A 185 -8.59 -20.87 7.82
C PHE A 185 -9.00 -21.18 6.37
N THR A 186 -9.00 -20.16 5.52
CA THR A 186 -9.40 -20.20 4.10
C THR A 186 -8.58 -19.17 3.33
N HIS A 187 -8.55 -19.28 2.01
CA HIS A 187 -7.98 -18.22 1.18
C HIS A 187 -8.95 -17.05 1.04
N HIS A 188 -8.46 -15.84 1.31
CA HIS A 188 -9.29 -14.64 1.21
C HIS A 188 -9.02 -13.92 -0.11
N SER A 189 -10.03 -13.85 -0.98
CA SER A 189 -10.05 -12.88 -2.10
C SER A 189 -9.77 -11.47 -1.61
N TYR A 190 -9.37 -10.56 -2.49
CA TYR A 190 -9.10 -9.16 -2.11
C TYR A 190 -10.25 -8.55 -1.29
N ALA A 191 -11.48 -8.76 -1.73
CA ALA A 191 -12.63 -8.18 -1.03
C ALA A 191 -12.91 -8.85 0.32
N GLN A 192 -12.77 -10.18 0.41
CA GLN A 192 -12.86 -10.89 1.69
C GLN A 192 -11.77 -10.43 2.67
N MET A 193 -10.53 -10.25 2.21
CA MET A 193 -9.43 -9.73 3.02
C MET A 193 -9.77 -8.34 3.57
N VAL A 194 -10.20 -7.41 2.70
CA VAL A 194 -10.62 -6.06 3.12
C VAL A 194 -11.74 -6.12 4.17
N ARG A 195 -12.74 -6.96 3.94
CA ARG A 195 -13.87 -7.16 4.85
C ARG A 195 -13.41 -7.68 6.22
N VAL A 196 -12.56 -8.70 6.25
CA VAL A 196 -12.05 -9.29 7.50
C VAL A 196 -11.19 -8.30 8.27
N LEU A 197 -10.32 -7.53 7.60
CA LEU A 197 -9.49 -6.51 8.26
C LEU A 197 -10.34 -5.38 8.84
N LYS A 198 -11.31 -4.85 8.07
CA LYS A 198 -12.23 -3.81 8.55
C LYS A 198 -13.10 -4.30 9.72
N ARG A 199 -13.62 -5.53 9.64
CA ARG A 199 -14.37 -6.17 10.73
C ARG A 199 -13.52 -6.35 11.98
N THR A 200 -12.27 -6.79 11.82
CA THR A 200 -11.32 -6.93 12.93
C THR A 200 -11.06 -5.58 13.60
N ALA A 201 -10.75 -4.54 12.82
CA ALA A 201 -10.56 -3.19 13.35
C ALA A 201 -11.80 -2.67 14.09
N ALA A 202 -13.01 -2.85 13.53
CA ALA A 202 -14.25 -2.41 14.15
C ALA A 202 -14.48 -3.08 15.52
N ARG A 203 -14.14 -4.37 15.66
CA ARG A 203 -14.29 -5.11 16.91
C ARG A 203 -13.38 -4.62 18.03
N CYS A 204 -12.16 -4.20 17.71
CA CYS A 204 -11.20 -3.66 18.67
C CYS A 204 -10.82 -2.21 18.31
N ALA A 205 -11.83 -1.37 18.01
CA ALA A 205 -11.63 0.00 17.51
C ALA A 205 -10.83 0.92 18.46
N HIS A 206 -10.74 0.57 19.75
CA HIS A 206 -9.94 1.30 20.73
C HIS A 206 -8.43 1.03 20.58
N ILE A 207 -8.04 -0.07 19.94
CA ILE A 207 -6.64 -0.44 19.70
C ILE A 207 -6.29 -0.71 18.24
N ALA A 208 -7.26 -0.69 17.32
CA ALA A 208 -7.04 -1.06 15.94
C ALA A 208 -7.73 -0.12 14.94
N LYS A 209 -7.05 0.14 13.82
CA LYS A 209 -7.57 0.98 12.73
C LYS A 209 -7.07 0.47 11.38
N THR A 210 -7.91 0.54 10.36
CA THR A 210 -7.47 0.31 8.97
C THR A 210 -7.17 1.62 8.26
N TYR A 211 -6.19 1.61 7.37
CA TYR A 211 -5.92 2.71 6.45
C TYR A 211 -5.24 2.19 5.17
N SER A 212 -5.35 2.94 4.08
CA SER A 212 -4.70 2.61 2.82
C SER A 212 -3.40 3.40 2.65
N ILE A 213 -2.32 2.74 2.19
CA ILE A 213 -1.05 3.42 1.85
C ILE A 213 -0.96 3.84 0.38
N GLY A 214 -1.94 3.45 -0.43
CA GLY A 214 -1.95 3.66 -1.87
C GLY A 214 -2.85 2.63 -2.55
N ARG A 215 -2.79 2.60 -3.88
CA ARG A 215 -3.51 1.62 -4.69
C ARG A 215 -2.53 0.85 -5.57
N SER A 216 -2.85 -0.40 -5.85
CA SER A 216 -2.20 -1.21 -6.88
C SER A 216 -2.47 -0.64 -8.27
N PHE A 217 -1.85 -1.23 -9.29
CA PHE A 217 -2.07 -0.78 -10.67
C PHE A 217 -3.54 -0.93 -11.12
N ASP A 218 -4.23 -1.99 -10.72
CA ASP A 218 -5.66 -2.19 -11.01
C ASP A 218 -6.59 -1.44 -10.04
N GLY A 219 -6.05 -0.56 -9.18
CA GLY A 219 -6.85 0.30 -8.30
C GLY A 219 -7.25 -0.30 -6.96
N ARG A 220 -6.77 -1.50 -6.61
CA ARG A 220 -7.03 -2.14 -5.30
C ARG A 220 -6.26 -1.43 -4.20
N GLU A 221 -6.91 -1.07 -3.11
CA GLU A 221 -6.24 -0.45 -1.95
C GLU A 221 -5.20 -1.40 -1.34
N LEU A 222 -4.01 -0.87 -1.08
CA LEU A 222 -3.00 -1.51 -0.24
C LEU A 222 -3.35 -1.25 1.22
N LEU A 223 -4.25 -2.08 1.73
CA LEU A 223 -4.88 -1.90 3.03
C LEU A 223 -3.98 -2.41 4.15
N VAL A 224 -3.70 -1.52 5.11
CA VAL A 224 -2.95 -1.80 6.34
C VAL A 224 -3.92 -1.87 7.51
N LEU A 225 -3.72 -2.85 8.40
CA LEU A 225 -4.30 -2.87 9.73
C LEU A 225 -3.23 -2.43 10.75
N GLU A 226 -3.52 -1.35 11.45
CA GLU A 226 -2.74 -0.83 12.56
C GLU A 226 -3.27 -1.36 13.88
N LEU A 227 -2.38 -1.76 14.80
CA LEU A 227 -2.70 -2.08 16.20
C LEU A 227 -1.73 -1.36 17.16
N SER A 228 -2.27 -0.62 18.14
CA SER A 228 -1.55 0.11 19.20
C SER A 228 -2.54 0.49 20.32
N SER A 229 -2.05 0.90 21.50
CA SER A 229 -2.89 1.55 22.52
C SER A 229 -3.58 2.84 22.04
N ARG A 230 -3.01 3.57 21.08
CA ARG A 230 -3.61 4.80 20.51
C ARG A 230 -3.49 4.82 18.98
N PRO A 231 -4.37 4.09 18.26
CA PRO A 231 -4.26 3.99 16.82
C PRO A 231 -4.44 5.34 16.11
N GLY A 232 -3.66 5.55 15.05
CA GLY A 232 -3.63 6.72 14.18
C GLY A 232 -2.61 7.78 14.56
N GLN A 233 -1.89 7.63 15.66
CA GLN A 233 -0.89 8.59 16.13
C GLN A 233 0.37 7.88 16.61
N HIS A 234 1.52 8.47 16.29
CA HIS A 234 2.79 8.05 16.86
C HIS A 234 2.87 8.52 18.32
N GLU A 235 3.32 7.65 19.22
CA GLU A 235 3.57 7.98 20.62
C GLU A 235 5.07 8.06 20.90
N LEU A 236 5.48 9.09 21.66
CA LEU A 236 6.88 9.27 22.06
C LEU A 236 7.45 7.99 22.69
N MET A 237 8.58 7.51 22.17
CA MET A 237 9.30 6.30 22.59
C MET A 237 8.60 4.97 22.30
N GLU A 238 7.44 4.98 21.63
CA GLU A 238 6.77 3.78 21.11
C GLU A 238 7.38 3.41 19.75
N PRO A 239 8.04 2.25 19.62
CA PRO A 239 8.59 1.81 18.35
C PRO A 239 7.49 1.37 17.38
N GLU A 240 7.76 1.61 16.10
CA GLU A 240 6.89 1.25 14.98
C GLU A 240 7.43 -0.02 14.30
N VAL A 241 6.57 -1.03 14.15
CA VAL A 241 6.87 -2.30 13.46
C VAL A 241 5.95 -2.46 12.27
N LYS A 242 6.47 -2.97 11.15
CA LYS A 242 5.62 -3.38 10.01
C LYS A 242 5.88 -4.82 9.59
N LEU A 243 4.82 -5.53 9.23
CA LEU A 243 4.90 -6.84 8.60
C LEU A 243 4.19 -6.76 7.25
N ILE A 244 4.87 -7.21 6.19
CA ILE A 244 4.39 -7.12 4.82
C ILE A 244 4.30 -8.54 4.26
N GLY A 245 3.16 -8.90 3.70
CA GLY A 245 2.97 -10.17 3.01
C GLY A 245 2.75 -9.96 1.51
N ASN A 246 2.99 -11.03 0.75
CA ASN A 246 2.44 -11.18 -0.60
C ASN A 246 2.83 -10.02 -1.54
N ILE A 247 4.10 -9.63 -1.49
CA ILE A 247 4.76 -8.80 -2.51
C ILE A 247 4.84 -9.55 -3.85
N HIS A 248 4.97 -10.87 -3.79
CA HIS A 248 4.70 -11.77 -4.91
C HIS A 248 3.30 -12.34 -4.72
N GLY A 249 2.41 -12.09 -5.69
CA GLY A 249 0.99 -12.39 -5.54
C GLY A 249 0.68 -13.88 -5.34
N ASN A 250 1.52 -14.75 -5.87
CA ASN A 250 1.40 -16.21 -5.72
C ASN A 250 2.04 -16.80 -4.47
N GLU A 251 2.70 -15.98 -3.65
CA GLU A 251 3.28 -16.36 -2.36
C GLU A 251 2.27 -16.01 -1.26
N VAL A 252 1.32 -16.93 -1.04
CA VAL A 252 0.04 -16.65 -0.35
C VAL A 252 0.11 -16.87 1.15
N ALA A 253 0.99 -17.74 1.64
CA ALA A 253 1.08 -18.06 3.07
C ALA A 253 1.24 -16.79 3.94
N GLY A 254 2.08 -15.84 3.52
CA GLY A 254 2.29 -14.58 4.22
C GLY A 254 1.04 -13.71 4.29
N ARG A 255 0.22 -13.69 3.24
CA ARG A 255 -1.05 -12.96 3.22
C ARG A 255 -2.00 -13.48 4.29
N GLU A 256 -2.26 -14.79 4.26
CA GLU A 256 -3.23 -15.40 5.16
C GLU A 256 -2.76 -15.33 6.62
N ILE A 257 -1.47 -15.58 6.88
CA ILE A 257 -0.90 -15.50 8.22
C ILE A 257 -1.06 -14.09 8.82
N LEU A 258 -0.91 -13.02 8.04
CA LEU A 258 -1.12 -11.65 8.54
C LEU A 258 -2.59 -11.33 8.81
N ILE A 259 -3.52 -11.90 8.03
CA ILE A 259 -4.98 -11.82 8.31
C ILE A 259 -5.32 -12.57 9.61
N TYR A 260 -4.69 -13.72 9.87
CA TYR A 260 -4.88 -14.46 11.12
C TYR A 260 -4.25 -13.77 12.31
N LEU A 261 -3.05 -13.20 12.14
CA LEU A 261 -2.36 -12.44 13.18
C LEU A 261 -3.19 -11.22 13.63
N ALA A 262 -3.79 -10.50 12.68
CA ALA A 262 -4.72 -9.41 12.96
C ALA A 262 -5.85 -9.83 13.89
N GLN A 263 -6.54 -10.93 13.55
CA GLN A 263 -7.66 -11.47 14.33
C GLN A 263 -7.19 -11.97 15.71
N TYR A 264 -6.04 -12.65 15.76
CA TYR A 264 -5.45 -13.17 16.98
C TYR A 264 -5.08 -12.05 17.97
N LEU A 265 -4.36 -11.02 17.52
CA LEU A 265 -3.95 -9.90 18.38
C LEU A 265 -5.17 -9.17 18.96
N CYS A 266 -6.18 -8.91 18.12
CA CYS A 266 -7.44 -8.30 18.54
C CYS A 266 -8.17 -9.16 19.59
N SER A 267 -8.32 -10.46 19.32
CA SER A 267 -9.01 -11.40 20.19
C SER A 267 -8.32 -11.56 21.54
N GLU A 268 -7.01 -11.82 21.54
CA GLU A 268 -6.24 -12.05 22.76
C GLU A 268 -6.14 -10.79 23.63
N TYR A 269 -6.08 -9.60 23.02
CA TYR A 269 -6.13 -8.35 23.78
C TYR A 269 -7.44 -8.21 24.55
N LEU A 270 -8.57 -8.48 23.88
CA LEU A 270 -9.91 -8.44 24.48
C LEU A 270 -10.10 -9.51 25.57
N LEU A 271 -9.46 -10.67 25.42
CA LEU A 271 -9.46 -11.75 26.42
C LEU A 271 -8.55 -11.47 27.62
N GLY A 272 -7.78 -10.39 27.62
CA GLY A 272 -6.89 -10.06 28.74
C GLY A 272 -5.54 -10.78 28.72
N ASN A 273 -5.06 -11.23 27.55
CA ASN A 273 -3.75 -11.87 27.47
C ASN A 273 -2.63 -10.86 27.77
N ASP A 274 -1.96 -11.03 28.91
CA ASP A 274 -0.90 -10.14 29.40
C ASP A 274 0.25 -9.90 28.41
N ARG A 275 0.62 -10.91 27.61
CA ARG A 275 1.69 -10.77 26.60
C ARG A 275 1.23 -9.84 25.48
N ILE A 276 0.04 -10.08 24.94
CA ILE A 276 -0.52 -9.31 23.84
C ILE A 276 -0.90 -7.89 24.27
N GLN A 277 -1.49 -7.72 25.45
CA GLN A 277 -1.76 -6.39 26.00
C GLN A 277 -0.48 -5.59 26.17
N ARG A 278 0.57 -6.18 26.74
CA ARG A 278 1.86 -5.51 26.87
C ARG A 278 2.47 -5.18 25.52
N LEU A 279 2.37 -6.08 24.54
CA LEU A 279 2.90 -5.87 23.20
C LEU A 279 2.23 -4.66 22.53
N LEU A 280 0.90 -4.63 22.49
CA LEU A 280 0.13 -3.56 21.83
C LEU A 280 0.12 -2.23 22.60
N ASN A 281 0.30 -2.25 23.93
CA ASN A 281 0.42 -1.03 24.74
C ASN A 281 1.83 -0.42 24.72
N THR A 282 2.79 -1.07 24.06
CA THR A 282 4.18 -0.59 24.00
C THR A 282 4.75 -0.58 22.59
N THR A 283 3.97 -0.96 21.58
CA THR A 283 4.41 -1.13 20.20
C THR A 283 3.26 -0.78 19.30
N ARG A 284 3.55 -0.03 18.24
CA ARG A 284 2.61 0.20 17.17
C ARG A 284 2.93 -0.70 16.00
N ILE A 285 2.03 -1.63 15.73
CA ILE A 285 2.20 -2.71 14.76
C ILE A 285 1.35 -2.40 13.53
N HIS A 286 1.96 -2.48 12.36
CA HIS A 286 1.29 -2.29 11.09
C HIS A 286 1.36 -3.57 10.24
N LEU A 287 0.22 -4.12 9.89
CA LEU A 287 0.12 -5.33 9.08
C LEU A 287 -0.37 -4.97 7.68
N LEU A 288 0.42 -5.24 6.65
CA LEU A 288 0.05 -5.14 5.24
C LEU A 288 -0.04 -6.57 4.67
N PRO A 289 -1.21 -7.22 4.68
CA PRO A 289 -1.30 -8.61 4.25
C PRO A 289 -0.98 -8.84 2.77
N SER A 290 -1.28 -7.87 1.90
CA SER A 290 -1.00 -7.98 0.47
C SER A 290 -0.46 -6.68 -0.10
N MET A 291 0.83 -6.69 -0.44
CA MET A 291 1.46 -5.63 -1.23
C MET A 291 1.15 -5.76 -2.73
N ASN A 292 0.90 -6.97 -3.23
CA ASN A 292 0.54 -7.23 -4.63
C ASN A 292 -0.83 -7.93 -4.73
N PRO A 293 -1.93 -7.21 -4.44
CA PRO A 293 -3.26 -7.80 -4.52
C PRO A 293 -3.64 -8.16 -5.96
N ASP A 294 -3.12 -7.47 -6.97
CA ASP A 294 -3.43 -7.75 -8.38
C ASP A 294 -2.84 -9.10 -8.81
N GLY A 295 -1.56 -9.34 -8.51
CA GLY A 295 -0.91 -10.62 -8.77
C GLY A 295 -1.56 -11.77 -8.00
N TYR A 296 -2.07 -11.51 -6.78
CA TYR A 296 -2.80 -12.51 -6.01
C TYR A 296 -4.08 -12.97 -6.72
N GLU A 297 -4.89 -12.06 -7.24
CA GLU A 297 -6.13 -12.44 -7.94
C GLU A 297 -5.85 -13.29 -9.18
N VAL A 298 -4.74 -13.03 -9.89
CA VAL A 298 -4.27 -13.88 -10.99
C VAL A 298 -3.89 -15.27 -10.49
N ALA A 299 -3.11 -15.37 -9.41
CA ALA A 299 -2.72 -16.66 -8.84
C ALA A 299 -3.93 -17.44 -8.30
N ALA A 300 -4.88 -16.75 -7.66
CA ALA A 300 -6.07 -17.35 -7.06
C ALA A 300 -7.03 -17.91 -8.12
N ALA A 301 -7.10 -17.30 -9.30
CA ALA A 301 -7.90 -17.79 -10.42
C ALA A 301 -7.43 -19.15 -10.95
N GLU A 302 -6.15 -19.50 -10.79
CA GLU A 302 -5.61 -20.84 -11.14
C GLU A 302 -5.90 -21.90 -10.06
N GLY A 303 -6.11 -21.47 -8.81
CA GLY A 303 -6.39 -22.32 -7.67
C GLY A 303 -5.15 -22.68 -6.83
N ALA A 304 -5.38 -22.88 -5.53
CA ALA A 304 -4.35 -23.25 -4.56
C ALA A 304 -3.76 -24.63 -4.87
N GLY A 305 -2.45 -24.79 -4.69
CA GLY A 305 -1.72 -26.04 -4.97
C GLY A 305 -1.50 -26.38 -6.44
N TYR A 306 -2.20 -25.71 -7.37
CA TYR A 306 -2.10 -25.95 -8.82
C TYR A 306 -1.35 -24.84 -9.57
N ASN A 307 -1.11 -23.71 -8.93
CA ASN A 307 -0.52 -22.55 -9.57
C ASN A 307 0.96 -22.77 -9.95
N GLY A 308 1.34 -22.21 -11.10
CA GLY A 308 2.73 -22.24 -11.55
C GLY A 308 3.67 -21.41 -10.66
N TRP A 309 4.99 -21.63 -10.79
CA TRP A 309 6.01 -20.93 -9.99
C TRP A 309 6.02 -19.40 -10.19
N THR A 310 5.52 -18.95 -11.34
CA THR A 310 5.56 -17.55 -11.81
C THR A 310 4.18 -16.92 -12.01
N SER A 311 3.10 -17.72 -12.13
CA SER A 311 1.77 -17.15 -12.38
C SER A 311 1.32 -16.34 -11.18
N GLY A 312 0.90 -15.09 -11.41
CA GLY A 312 0.54 -14.14 -10.36
C GLY A 312 1.71 -13.64 -9.48
N ARG A 313 2.97 -13.96 -9.82
CA ARG A 313 4.14 -13.46 -9.07
C ARG A 313 4.30 -11.94 -9.21
N GLN A 314 4.30 -11.46 -10.46
CA GLN A 314 4.51 -10.05 -10.79
C GLN A 314 3.25 -9.23 -10.50
N ASN A 315 3.37 -7.90 -10.47
CA ASN A 315 2.19 -7.03 -10.42
C ASN A 315 1.46 -7.02 -11.78
N ALA A 316 0.31 -6.33 -11.88
CA ALA A 316 -0.45 -6.23 -13.14
C ALA A 316 0.31 -5.56 -14.30
N GLN A 317 1.45 -4.92 -14.03
CA GLN A 317 2.34 -4.34 -15.03
C GLN A 317 3.49 -5.28 -15.46
N ASN A 318 3.46 -6.55 -15.04
CA ASN A 318 4.52 -7.55 -15.20
C ASN A 318 5.87 -7.13 -14.58
N LEU A 319 5.83 -6.38 -13.48
CA LEU A 319 7.01 -6.00 -12.72
C LEU A 319 7.16 -6.91 -11.50
N ASP A 320 8.38 -7.43 -11.26
CA ASP A 320 8.71 -8.04 -9.98
C ASP A 320 8.94 -6.92 -8.95
N LEU A 321 8.01 -6.77 -8.02
CA LEU A 321 8.05 -5.70 -7.02
C LEU A 321 9.29 -5.80 -6.11
N ASN A 322 9.83 -7.01 -5.89
CA ASN A 322 11.07 -7.21 -5.13
C ASN A 322 12.34 -7.08 -6.01
N ARG A 323 12.20 -6.49 -7.21
CA ARG A 323 13.29 -5.99 -8.08
C ARG A 323 13.05 -4.53 -8.49
N ASN A 324 12.03 -3.88 -7.94
CA ASN A 324 11.57 -2.57 -8.38
C ASN A 324 12.01 -1.43 -7.45
N PHE A 325 12.60 -1.70 -6.30
CA PHE A 325 13.12 -0.67 -5.41
C PHE A 325 14.45 -0.09 -5.95
N PRO A 326 14.84 1.14 -5.53
CA PRO A 326 16.14 1.69 -5.89
C PRO A 326 17.29 0.79 -5.43
N ASP A 327 18.24 0.53 -6.32
CA ASP A 327 19.48 -0.19 -5.97
C ASP A 327 20.43 0.71 -5.17
N LEU A 328 20.14 0.85 -3.88
CA LEU A 328 20.99 1.59 -2.96
C LEU A 328 22.22 0.80 -2.52
N THR A 329 22.23 -0.52 -2.73
CA THR A 329 23.35 -1.38 -2.35
C THR A 329 24.55 -1.14 -3.26
N SER A 330 24.33 -0.96 -4.57
CA SER A 330 25.35 -0.47 -5.50
C SER A 330 25.88 0.91 -5.13
N GLU A 331 25.00 1.84 -4.75
CA GLU A 331 25.38 3.18 -4.29
C GLU A 331 26.27 3.11 -3.04
N TYR A 332 25.87 2.27 -2.06
CA TYR A 332 26.64 2.01 -0.85
C TYR A 332 28.02 1.47 -1.17
N TYR A 333 28.16 0.47 -2.06
CA TYR A 333 29.49 -0.06 -2.41
C TYR A 333 30.36 0.97 -3.12
N ARG A 334 29.77 1.83 -3.95
CA ARG A 334 30.50 2.89 -4.65
C ARG A 334 31.05 3.93 -3.70
N THR A 335 30.28 4.33 -2.68
CA THR A 335 30.67 5.37 -1.74
C THR A 335 31.37 4.83 -0.48
N ALA A 336 31.39 3.51 -0.26
CA ALA A 336 31.94 2.90 0.96
C ALA A 336 33.42 3.21 1.22
N SER A 337 34.20 3.56 0.18
CA SER A 337 35.62 3.96 0.28
C SER A 337 35.81 5.47 0.46
N ALA A 338 34.79 6.28 0.19
CA ALA A 338 34.86 7.73 0.31
C ALA A 338 34.80 8.17 1.79
N ARG A 339 35.76 9.00 2.21
CA ARG A 339 35.77 9.56 3.57
C ARG A 339 34.58 10.51 3.76
N GLY A 340 33.78 10.27 4.79
CA GLY A 340 32.64 11.12 5.15
C GLY A 340 31.34 10.82 4.41
N ALA A 341 31.33 9.85 3.48
CA ALA A 341 30.10 9.43 2.82
C ALA A 341 29.14 8.75 3.82
N ARG A 342 27.84 9.07 3.71
CA ARG A 342 26.79 8.38 4.47
C ARG A 342 26.55 6.99 3.88
N SER A 343 26.41 6.00 4.76
CA SER A 343 25.98 4.63 4.47
C SER A 343 24.58 4.33 5.01
N ASP A 344 23.89 5.37 5.46
CA ASP A 344 22.56 5.39 6.03
C ASP A 344 21.76 6.53 5.38
N HIS A 345 20.46 6.37 5.24
CA HIS A 345 19.57 7.34 4.58
C HIS A 345 20.11 7.79 3.20
N ILE A 346 20.60 6.83 2.41
CA ILE A 346 21.13 7.08 1.06
C ILE A 346 20.00 7.65 0.20
N ALA A 347 20.24 8.80 -0.43
CA ALA A 347 19.25 9.43 -1.29
C ALA A 347 18.95 8.55 -2.51
N ILE A 348 17.69 8.54 -2.95
CA ILE A 348 17.29 7.81 -4.16
C ILE A 348 17.95 8.49 -5.37
N PRO A 349 18.77 7.78 -6.16
CA PRO A 349 19.41 8.36 -7.32
C PRO A 349 18.40 8.87 -8.34
N GLN A 350 18.66 10.01 -8.98
CA GLN A 350 17.72 10.57 -9.97
C GLN A 350 17.41 9.61 -11.13
N HIS A 351 18.41 8.82 -11.55
CA HIS A 351 18.28 7.87 -12.64
C HIS A 351 17.28 6.75 -12.39
N TYR A 352 16.99 6.43 -11.12
CA TYR A 352 15.97 5.43 -10.76
C TYR A 352 14.59 5.81 -11.34
N TRP A 353 14.27 7.11 -11.32
CA TRP A 353 12.98 7.62 -11.76
C TRP A 353 12.81 7.64 -13.28
N TRP A 354 13.89 7.40 -14.05
CA TRP A 354 13.80 7.22 -15.49
C TRP A 354 13.24 5.84 -15.88
N GLY A 355 13.28 4.88 -14.95
CA GLY A 355 12.71 3.55 -15.12
C GLY A 355 11.21 3.46 -14.76
N LYS A 356 10.61 2.30 -15.04
CA LYS A 356 9.21 2.03 -14.68
C LYS A 356 9.12 1.65 -13.20
N VAL A 357 8.55 2.54 -12.39
CA VAL A 357 8.32 2.32 -10.96
C VAL A 357 6.85 1.98 -10.72
N ALA A 358 6.60 0.82 -10.12
CA ALA A 358 5.29 0.31 -9.80
C ALA A 358 4.56 1.18 -8.75
N PRO A 359 3.24 1.37 -8.85
CA PRO A 359 2.48 2.14 -7.87
C PRO A 359 2.57 1.53 -6.46
N GLU A 360 2.67 0.21 -6.34
CA GLU A 360 2.85 -0.50 -5.07
C GLU A 360 4.20 -0.15 -4.42
N THR A 361 5.28 -0.15 -5.20
CA THR A 361 6.61 0.26 -4.73
C THR A 361 6.62 1.73 -4.29
N LYS A 362 5.95 2.62 -5.04
CA LYS A 362 5.80 4.04 -4.63
C LYS A 362 5.04 4.18 -3.32
N ALA A 363 3.98 3.40 -3.11
CA ALA A 363 3.20 3.40 -1.89
C ALA A 363 4.05 2.99 -0.67
N ILE A 364 4.86 1.93 -0.78
CA ILE A 364 5.80 1.52 0.28
C ILE A 364 6.83 2.62 0.57
N MET A 365 7.47 3.18 -0.46
CA MET A 365 8.45 4.27 -0.29
C MET A 365 7.84 5.50 0.41
N LYS A 366 6.59 5.86 0.06
CA LYS A 366 5.86 6.94 0.72
C LYS A 366 5.54 6.60 2.17
N TRP A 367 5.09 5.37 2.43
CA TRP A 367 4.72 4.91 3.76
C TRP A 367 5.91 4.89 4.72
N MET A 368 7.07 4.42 4.26
CA MET A 368 8.31 4.42 5.03
C MET A 368 8.82 5.81 5.43
N ARG A 369 8.46 6.86 4.67
CA ARG A 369 8.77 8.25 5.04
C ARG A 369 7.79 8.83 6.07
N ALA A 370 6.58 8.29 6.12
CA ALA A 370 5.50 8.82 6.96
C ALA A 370 5.55 8.28 8.39
N VAL A 371 6.07 7.08 8.59
CA VAL A 371 6.10 6.40 9.90
C VAL A 371 7.55 6.02 10.23
N PRO A 372 8.05 6.28 11.46
CA PRO A 372 9.42 6.00 11.86
C PRO A 372 9.64 4.49 12.16
N PHE A 373 9.49 3.64 11.14
CA PHE A 373 9.67 2.19 11.28
C PHE A 373 11.05 1.81 11.81
N VAL A 374 11.06 0.92 12.80
CA VAL A 374 12.27 0.41 13.46
C VAL A 374 12.60 -1.00 12.99
N LEU A 375 11.59 -1.87 12.92
CA LEU A 375 11.74 -3.28 12.58
C LEU A 375 10.69 -3.70 11.56
N SER A 376 11.07 -4.58 10.63
CA SER A 376 10.19 -5.11 9.61
C SER A 376 10.50 -6.55 9.23
N ALA A 377 9.48 -7.26 8.74
CA ALA A 377 9.67 -8.48 7.96
C ALA A 377 8.79 -8.50 6.72
N SER A 378 9.34 -8.96 5.60
CA SER A 378 8.61 -9.32 4.38
C SER A 378 8.41 -10.84 4.35
N LEU A 379 7.18 -11.28 4.17
CA LEU A 379 6.79 -12.69 4.17
C LEU A 379 6.61 -13.21 2.75
N HIS A 380 7.34 -14.27 2.43
CA HIS A 380 7.48 -14.88 1.11
C HIS A 380 7.19 -16.39 1.15
N GLY A 381 7.18 -17.01 -0.03
CA GLY A 381 7.08 -18.45 -0.20
C GLY A 381 7.90 -18.95 -1.38
N GLY A 382 8.32 -20.21 -1.30
CA GLY A 382 9.17 -20.87 -2.30
C GLY A 382 10.33 -21.64 -1.67
N ASP A 383 10.66 -21.34 -0.43
CA ASP A 383 11.59 -22.12 0.39
C ASP A 383 11.22 -22.03 1.89
N LEU A 384 12.07 -22.55 2.79
CA LEU A 384 11.86 -22.47 4.24
C LEU A 384 13.15 -22.01 4.94
N VAL A 385 13.31 -20.69 5.03
CA VAL A 385 14.51 -20.01 5.54
C VAL A 385 14.20 -18.57 5.92
N VAL A 386 15.00 -17.99 6.81
CA VAL A 386 14.99 -16.53 7.05
C VAL A 386 16.21 -15.90 6.39
N SER A 387 15.98 -15.09 5.38
CA SER A 387 17.01 -14.35 4.67
C SER A 387 17.20 -12.94 5.26
N TYR A 388 18.45 -12.51 5.39
CA TYR A 388 18.80 -11.19 5.93
C TYR A 388 19.77 -10.42 5.01
N PRO A 389 19.74 -9.07 5.05
CA PRO A 389 20.58 -8.22 4.21
C PRO A 389 22.10 -8.49 4.30
N PHE A 390 22.88 -8.15 3.27
CA PHE A 390 22.40 -7.62 1.99
C PHE A 390 21.93 -8.72 1.03
N ASP A 391 20.93 -8.39 0.21
CA ASP A 391 20.44 -9.19 -0.91
C ASP A 391 21.35 -9.06 -2.15
N PHE A 392 22.08 -7.95 -2.29
CA PHE A 392 23.01 -7.74 -3.41
C PHE A 392 24.49 -7.90 -3.01
N SER A 393 25.22 -8.74 -3.76
CA SER A 393 26.66 -8.93 -3.61
C SER A 393 27.47 -7.72 -4.10
N LYS A 394 28.62 -7.46 -3.45
CA LYS A 394 29.59 -6.46 -3.91
C LYS A 394 30.22 -6.84 -5.27
N HIS A 395 30.31 -8.12 -5.57
CA HIS A 395 30.88 -8.65 -6.80
C HIS A 395 29.72 -9.01 -7.74
N PRO A 396 29.35 -8.15 -8.70
CA PRO A 396 28.12 -8.33 -9.48
C PRO A 396 28.13 -9.59 -10.36
N GLN A 397 29.32 -10.13 -10.66
CA GLN A 397 29.47 -11.39 -11.40
C GLN A 397 29.37 -12.64 -10.52
N GLU A 398 29.43 -12.51 -9.19
CA GLU A 398 29.29 -13.63 -8.28
C GLU A 398 27.83 -13.77 -7.86
N GLU A 399 27.17 -14.78 -8.41
CA GLU A 399 25.75 -15.06 -8.16
C GLU A 399 25.47 -15.44 -6.69
N LYS A 400 26.46 -15.99 -5.97
CA LYS A 400 26.34 -16.41 -4.57
C LYS A 400 27.57 -16.01 -3.78
N MET A 401 27.45 -14.92 -3.03
CA MET A 401 28.54 -14.43 -2.19
C MET A 401 28.01 -13.72 -0.96
N PHE A 402 28.55 -14.08 0.21
CA PHE A 402 28.24 -13.40 1.46
C PHE A 402 28.51 -11.90 1.39
N SER A 403 27.48 -11.11 1.67
CA SER A 403 27.55 -9.65 1.63
C SER A 403 27.07 -9.00 2.93
N PRO A 404 28.00 -8.66 3.85
CA PRO A 404 27.62 -8.22 5.18
C PRO A 404 27.27 -6.74 5.25
N THR A 405 26.23 -6.43 6.02
CA THR A 405 25.85 -5.05 6.39
C THR A 405 26.87 -4.42 7.35
N PRO A 406 26.90 -3.09 7.48
CA PRO A 406 27.66 -2.42 8.55
C PRO A 406 27.37 -2.94 9.96
N ASP A 407 26.13 -3.34 10.26
CA ASP A 407 25.72 -3.91 11.56
C ASP A 407 26.18 -5.37 11.76
N GLU A 408 26.58 -6.07 10.70
CA GLU A 408 27.24 -7.37 10.76
C GLU A 408 28.77 -7.26 10.75
N LYS A 409 29.30 -6.25 10.04
CA LYS A 409 30.72 -5.88 10.01
C LYS A 409 31.11 -5.19 11.32
N ALA A 410 30.98 -5.88 12.45
CA ALA A 410 31.91 -5.66 13.55
C ALA A 410 33.26 -6.29 13.15
N GLY A 411 33.91 -5.69 12.15
CA GLY A 411 35.33 -5.88 11.91
C GLY A 411 36.11 -5.46 13.15
N PRO A 412 37.41 -5.82 13.24
CA PRO A 412 38.23 -5.51 14.40
C PRO A 412 38.10 -4.02 14.73
N SER A 413 37.41 -3.70 15.82
CA SER A 413 37.57 -2.40 16.43
C SER A 413 39.05 -2.25 16.77
N ALA A 414 39.57 -1.03 16.85
CA ALA A 414 40.96 -0.77 17.27
C ALA A 414 41.34 -1.36 18.66
N TRP A 415 40.43 -2.12 19.30
CA TRP A 415 40.56 -2.73 20.62
C TRP A 415 40.14 -4.21 20.68
N THR A 416 39.67 -4.85 19.59
CA THR A 416 39.28 -6.28 19.61
C THR A 416 39.76 -7.02 18.37
N LEU A 417 40.77 -7.88 18.56
CA LEU A 417 41.35 -8.78 17.55
C LEU A 417 40.42 -9.96 17.16
N VAL A 418 39.25 -10.08 17.81
CA VAL A 418 38.31 -11.18 17.62
C VAL A 418 37.02 -10.64 16.98
N PRO A 419 36.60 -11.16 15.80
CA PRO A 419 35.29 -10.86 15.22
C PRO A 419 34.16 -11.16 16.22
N LEU A 420 33.08 -10.37 16.22
CA LEU A 420 31.91 -10.72 17.02
C LEU A 420 31.41 -12.12 16.62
N PRO A 421 31.14 -13.01 17.59
CA PRO A 421 30.48 -14.28 17.33
C PRO A 421 29.23 -14.07 16.47
N PRO A 422 28.91 -14.98 15.53
CA PRO A 422 27.75 -14.85 14.64
C PRO A 422 26.42 -14.55 15.36
N GLU A 423 26.24 -15.08 16.58
CA GLU A 423 25.10 -14.85 17.46
C GLU A 423 24.99 -13.41 18.02
N LEU A 424 26.05 -12.61 17.91
CA LEU A 424 26.09 -11.21 18.32
C LEU A 424 26.02 -10.23 17.14
N GLN A 425 25.73 -10.71 15.92
CA GLN A 425 25.46 -9.87 14.75
C GLN A 425 23.96 -9.55 14.69
N MET A 426 23.60 -8.27 14.52
CA MET A 426 22.21 -7.82 14.75
C MET A 426 21.22 -8.49 13.80
N PHE A 427 21.50 -8.55 12.49
CA PHE A 427 20.59 -9.19 11.52
C PHE A 427 20.48 -10.70 11.72
N LYS A 428 21.57 -11.40 12.06
CA LYS A 428 21.52 -12.82 12.44
C LYS A 428 20.70 -13.05 13.70
N LEU A 429 20.79 -12.16 14.69
CA LEU A 429 19.98 -12.22 15.90
C LEU A 429 18.48 -12.04 15.59
N LEU A 430 18.15 -11.12 14.69
CA LEU A 430 16.77 -10.92 14.20
C LEU A 430 16.26 -12.14 13.44
N ALA A 431 17.06 -12.68 12.51
CA ALA A 431 16.70 -13.85 11.73
C ALA A 431 16.47 -15.09 12.61
N ARG A 432 17.36 -15.31 13.59
CA ARG A 432 17.24 -16.40 14.58
C ARG A 432 16.05 -16.23 15.51
N ALA A 433 15.66 -15.01 15.87
CA ALA A 433 14.47 -14.79 16.67
C ALA A 433 13.22 -15.36 16.01
N TYR A 434 13.18 -15.43 14.68
CA TYR A 434 12.14 -16.15 13.97
C TYR A 434 12.47 -17.64 13.81
N ALA A 435 13.62 -17.95 13.19
CA ALA A 435 13.96 -19.31 12.77
C ALA A 435 14.08 -20.30 13.93
N ASP A 436 14.68 -19.89 15.06
CA ASP A 436 14.94 -20.76 16.21
C ASP A 436 13.66 -21.13 16.98
N VAL A 437 12.56 -20.43 16.72
CA VAL A 437 11.25 -20.64 17.34
C VAL A 437 10.30 -21.37 16.39
N HIS A 438 10.57 -21.37 15.08
CA HIS A 438 9.71 -21.98 14.08
C HIS A 438 9.92 -23.51 14.04
N PRO A 439 8.89 -24.34 14.34
CA PRO A 439 9.05 -25.79 14.51
C PRO A 439 9.73 -26.49 13.33
N MET A 440 9.33 -26.16 12.10
CA MET A 440 9.88 -26.79 10.89
C MET A 440 11.22 -26.20 10.43
N MET A 441 11.59 -25.00 10.88
CA MET A 441 12.91 -24.43 10.56
C MET A 441 13.97 -25.00 11.50
N MET A 442 13.56 -25.41 12.71
CA MET A 442 14.40 -26.09 13.69
C MET A 442 14.45 -27.60 13.52
N ASP A 443 13.50 -28.18 12.78
CA ASP A 443 13.57 -29.60 12.41
C ASP A 443 14.87 -29.87 11.64
N ARG A 444 15.60 -30.90 12.09
CA ARG A 444 16.87 -31.33 11.50
C ARG A 444 16.67 -32.37 10.39
N SER A 445 15.44 -32.77 10.10
CA SER A 445 15.11 -33.68 9.02
C SER A 445 15.24 -33.00 7.64
N GLU A 446 15.55 -33.81 6.62
CA GLU A 446 15.57 -33.36 5.22
C GLU A 446 14.15 -33.27 4.61
N ASN A 447 13.13 -33.74 5.33
CA ASN A 447 11.72 -33.84 4.90
C ASN A 447 10.97 -32.49 4.84
N ARG A 448 11.71 -31.38 4.81
CA ARG A 448 11.20 -30.01 4.67
C ARG A 448 11.25 -29.55 3.20
N CYS A 449 11.85 -28.41 2.89
CA CYS A 449 12.17 -28.00 1.53
C CYS A 449 13.52 -28.58 1.06
N GLY A 450 13.69 -29.90 1.10
CA GLY A 450 14.91 -30.59 0.67
C GLY A 450 16.15 -30.34 1.54
N GLY A 451 16.00 -29.75 2.73
CA GLY A 451 17.09 -29.61 3.69
C GLY A 451 18.15 -28.52 3.40
N ASN A 452 17.99 -27.72 2.33
CA ASN A 452 19.01 -26.81 1.77
C ASN A 452 19.79 -25.96 2.80
N PHE A 453 19.11 -25.46 3.83
CA PHE A 453 19.70 -24.55 4.83
C PHE A 453 19.95 -25.17 6.22
N LEU A 454 19.87 -26.50 6.35
CA LEU A 454 19.95 -27.17 7.68
C LEU A 454 21.29 -26.86 8.36
N LYS A 455 22.38 -26.95 7.59
CA LYS A 455 23.74 -26.67 8.07
C LYS A 455 23.96 -25.22 8.50
N ARG A 456 23.06 -24.31 8.10
CA ARG A 456 23.13 -22.87 8.39
C ARG A 456 22.15 -22.44 9.48
N GLY A 457 21.41 -23.37 10.09
CA GLY A 457 20.40 -23.07 11.11
C GLY A 457 19.19 -22.36 10.53
N SER A 458 18.82 -22.63 9.27
CA SER A 458 17.65 -22.04 8.59
C SER A 458 17.66 -20.50 8.52
N ILE A 459 18.84 -19.90 8.56
CA ILE A 459 19.07 -18.49 8.23
C ILE A 459 20.10 -18.38 7.10
N ILE A 460 20.01 -17.33 6.28
CA ILE A 460 20.97 -17.10 5.20
C ILE A 460 21.12 -15.61 4.87
N ASN A 461 22.31 -15.17 4.50
CA ASN A 461 22.49 -13.84 3.91
C ASN A 461 21.91 -13.86 2.48
N GLY A 462 21.15 -12.83 2.10
CA GLY A 462 20.45 -12.80 0.80
C GLY A 462 21.38 -13.03 -0.39
N ALA A 463 22.47 -12.26 -0.47
CA ALA A 463 23.45 -12.36 -1.55
C ALA A 463 24.20 -13.71 -1.57
N ASP A 464 24.37 -14.37 -0.42
CA ASP A 464 24.97 -15.72 -0.31
C ASP A 464 24.02 -16.82 -0.78
N TRP A 465 22.70 -16.57 -0.73
CA TRP A 465 21.71 -17.47 -1.29
C TRP A 465 21.63 -17.31 -2.81
N TYR A 466 21.32 -16.10 -3.26
CA TYR A 466 21.39 -15.66 -4.66
C TYR A 466 21.35 -14.12 -4.71
N SER A 467 22.28 -13.51 -5.43
CA SER A 467 22.46 -12.06 -5.48
C SER A 467 21.46 -11.39 -6.43
N PHE A 468 20.79 -10.32 -5.97
CA PHE A 468 19.95 -9.48 -6.82
C PHE A 468 19.87 -8.03 -6.32
N THR A 469 19.61 -7.09 -7.22
CA THR A 469 19.42 -5.66 -6.89
C THR A 469 17.94 -5.29 -6.79
N GLY A 470 17.66 -4.14 -6.18
CA GLY A 470 16.32 -3.56 -6.12
C GLY A 470 15.33 -4.30 -5.20
N GLY A 471 15.86 -5.04 -4.22
CA GLY A 471 15.08 -5.67 -3.16
C GLY A 471 14.55 -4.68 -2.13
N MET A 472 13.38 -4.98 -1.57
CA MET A 472 12.75 -4.14 -0.53
C MET A 472 13.56 -4.14 0.78
N SER A 473 14.15 -5.28 1.14
CA SER A 473 14.88 -5.45 2.40
C SER A 473 16.10 -4.54 2.50
N ASP A 474 16.97 -4.58 1.48
CA ASP A 474 18.13 -3.68 1.36
C ASP A 474 17.72 -2.20 1.32
N PHE A 475 16.62 -1.86 0.63
CA PHE A 475 16.11 -0.50 0.55
C PHE A 475 15.65 0.02 1.92
N ASN A 476 14.97 -0.80 2.74
CA ASN A 476 14.58 -0.43 4.10
C ASN A 476 15.80 0.01 4.92
N TYR A 477 16.83 -0.83 4.94
CA TYR A 477 18.02 -0.59 5.74
C TYR A 477 18.84 0.61 5.21
N LEU A 478 18.98 0.77 3.89
CA LEU A 478 19.85 1.82 3.34
C LEU A 478 19.16 3.20 3.23
N HIS A 479 17.84 3.26 3.09
CA HIS A 479 17.11 4.52 2.93
C HIS A 479 16.49 5.06 4.24
N SER A 480 16.31 4.22 5.25
CA SER A 480 15.58 4.56 6.48
C SER A 480 16.28 4.03 7.75
N ASN A 481 15.62 4.16 8.90
CA ASN A 481 16.04 3.53 10.16
C ASN A 481 15.63 2.04 10.27
N CYS A 482 14.79 1.54 9.36
CA CYS A 482 14.09 0.28 9.50
C CYS A 482 14.98 -0.92 9.15
N PHE A 483 15.06 -1.89 10.05
CA PHE A 483 15.76 -3.15 9.82
C PHE A 483 14.73 -4.17 9.31
N GLU A 484 14.85 -4.59 8.05
CA GLU A 484 13.95 -5.59 7.46
C GLU A 484 14.66 -6.93 7.24
N ILE A 485 13.94 -8.03 7.49
CA ILE A 485 14.33 -9.39 7.10
C ILE A 485 13.29 -9.98 6.14
N THR A 486 13.69 -11.00 5.40
CA THR A 486 12.82 -11.74 4.48
C THR A 486 12.57 -13.13 5.04
N VAL A 487 11.31 -13.52 5.24
CA VAL A 487 10.92 -14.81 5.81
C VAL A 487 10.25 -15.66 4.73
N GLU A 488 10.91 -16.76 4.33
CA GLU A 488 10.34 -17.76 3.43
C GLU A 488 9.58 -18.80 4.28
N LEU A 489 8.26 -18.83 4.14
CA LEU A 489 7.35 -19.54 5.05
C LEU A 489 7.13 -21.02 4.68
N GLY A 490 7.56 -21.45 3.50
CA GLY A 490 7.38 -22.81 3.02
C GLY A 490 7.59 -22.93 1.51
N CYS A 491 7.85 -24.16 1.06
CA CYS A 491 8.20 -24.45 -0.33
C CYS A 491 7.02 -24.29 -1.31
N VAL A 492 5.80 -24.57 -0.83
CA VAL A 492 4.59 -24.40 -1.64
C VAL A 492 4.16 -22.94 -1.55
N LYS A 493 4.32 -22.19 -2.65
CA LYS A 493 4.01 -20.76 -2.70
C LYS A 493 2.54 -20.45 -2.42
N PHE A 494 1.65 -21.24 -3.01
CA PHE A 494 0.20 -21.17 -2.78
C PHE A 494 -0.25 -22.51 -2.16
N PRO A 495 -0.09 -22.68 -0.84
CA PRO A 495 -0.47 -23.90 -0.16
C PRO A 495 -1.99 -24.10 -0.24
N PRO A 496 -2.49 -25.35 -0.25
CA PRO A 496 -3.92 -25.62 -0.21
C PRO A 496 -4.52 -25.26 1.16
N GLU A 497 -5.85 -25.08 1.23
CA GLU A 497 -6.53 -24.56 2.43
C GLU A 497 -6.31 -25.41 3.68
N GLU A 498 -6.27 -26.73 3.53
CA GLU A 498 -6.04 -27.68 4.62
C GLU A 498 -4.67 -27.48 5.31
N ALA A 499 -3.71 -26.85 4.63
CA ALA A 499 -2.39 -26.56 5.20
C ALA A 499 -2.37 -25.24 6.01
N LEU A 500 -3.35 -24.35 5.84
CA LEU A 500 -3.34 -23.00 6.43
C LEU A 500 -3.36 -23.02 7.96
N TYR A 501 -4.11 -23.94 8.57
CA TYR A 501 -4.12 -24.11 10.03
C TYR A 501 -2.73 -24.46 10.57
N THR A 502 -2.07 -25.43 9.95
CA THR A 502 -0.73 -25.89 10.35
C THR A 502 0.31 -24.79 10.14
N LEU A 503 0.24 -24.08 9.00
CA LEU A 503 1.10 -22.92 8.73
C LEU A 503 0.93 -21.84 9.80
N TRP A 504 -0.31 -21.53 10.19
CA TRP A 504 -0.57 -20.59 11.29
C TRP A 504 0.05 -21.06 12.61
N GLN A 505 -0.15 -22.33 12.99
CA GLN A 505 0.41 -22.88 14.24
C GLN A 505 1.95 -22.78 14.26
N HIS A 506 2.60 -23.02 13.13
CA HIS A 506 4.06 -22.94 13.03
C HIS A 506 4.60 -21.51 13.08
N ASN A 507 3.84 -20.52 12.61
CA ASN A 507 4.34 -19.15 12.41
C ASN A 507 3.84 -18.13 13.45
N LYS A 508 2.75 -18.41 14.17
CA LYS A 508 2.21 -17.50 15.20
C LYS A 508 3.26 -17.11 16.25
N GLU A 509 3.89 -18.10 16.89
CA GLU A 509 4.86 -17.83 17.96
C GLU A 509 6.16 -17.17 17.42
N PRO A 510 6.75 -17.63 16.30
CA PRO A 510 7.86 -16.92 15.65
C PRO A 510 7.58 -15.46 15.32
N LEU A 511 6.39 -15.13 14.81
CA LEU A 511 6.01 -13.76 14.49
C LEU A 511 5.95 -12.89 15.76
N LEU A 512 5.32 -13.38 16.83
CA LEU A 512 5.27 -12.64 18.09
C LEU A 512 6.67 -12.42 18.65
N ASN A 513 7.50 -13.47 18.69
CA ASN A 513 8.87 -13.38 19.18
C ASN A 513 9.73 -12.41 18.34
N PHE A 514 9.54 -12.40 17.01
CA PHE A 514 10.21 -11.47 16.12
C PHE A 514 9.78 -10.02 16.36
N VAL A 515 8.47 -9.74 16.45
CA VAL A 515 7.97 -8.37 16.72
C VAL A 515 8.49 -7.86 18.06
N GLU A 516 8.55 -8.72 19.09
CA GLU A 516 9.11 -8.38 20.40
C GLU A 516 10.60 -7.96 20.33
N MET A 517 11.34 -8.32 19.28
CA MET A 517 12.74 -7.90 19.09
C MET A 517 12.90 -6.40 18.88
N VAL A 518 11.83 -5.68 18.51
CA VAL A 518 11.86 -4.22 18.40
C VAL A 518 12.22 -3.54 19.74
N HIS A 519 11.99 -4.25 20.85
CA HIS A 519 12.33 -3.81 22.21
C HIS A 519 13.75 -4.21 22.64
N ARG A 520 14.66 -4.52 21.71
CA ARG A 520 16.08 -4.72 22.01
C ARG A 520 16.90 -3.47 21.69
N GLY A 521 18.14 -3.46 22.17
CA GLY A 521 19.06 -2.35 21.95
C GLY A 521 18.79 -1.18 22.90
N ILE A 522 18.80 0.02 22.33
CA ILE A 522 18.57 1.27 23.07
C ILE A 522 17.49 2.11 22.39
N LYS A 523 16.79 2.91 23.17
CA LYS A 523 15.92 3.98 22.68
C LYS A 523 16.05 5.20 23.56
N GLY A 524 15.64 6.37 23.11
CA GLY A 524 15.79 7.59 23.89
C GLY A 524 15.28 8.80 23.16
N VAL A 525 15.37 9.95 23.82
CA VAL A 525 15.02 11.25 23.22
C VAL A 525 16.26 12.13 23.13
N VAL A 526 16.44 12.80 22.00
CA VAL A 526 17.43 13.85 21.80
C VAL A 526 16.73 15.20 21.94
N MET A 527 17.13 15.96 22.94
CA MET A 527 16.63 17.30 23.22
C MET A 527 17.77 18.30 23.18
N ASP A 528 17.46 19.58 23.00
CA ASP A 528 18.40 20.65 23.29
C ASP A 528 18.43 20.98 24.79
N LYS A 529 19.35 21.84 25.20
CA LYS A 529 19.47 22.32 26.59
C LYS A 529 18.22 23.04 27.13
N PHE A 530 17.29 23.43 26.27
CA PHE A 530 16.03 24.10 26.61
C PHE A 530 14.85 23.14 26.65
N GLY A 531 15.07 21.83 26.45
CA GLY A 531 14.03 20.82 26.46
C GLY A 531 13.26 20.70 25.13
N LYS A 532 13.72 21.37 24.06
CA LYS A 532 13.10 21.23 22.74
C LYS A 532 13.59 19.94 22.06
N PRO A 533 12.70 19.11 21.48
CA PRO A 533 13.11 17.93 20.74
C PRO A 533 13.93 18.30 19.49
N VAL A 534 14.98 17.53 19.22
CA VAL A 534 15.86 17.72 18.06
C VAL A 534 15.55 16.64 17.03
N LYS A 535 14.73 16.99 16.02
CA LYS A 535 14.45 16.13 14.87
C LYS A 535 15.68 15.92 13.98
N ASN A 536 15.77 14.77 13.32
CA ASN A 536 16.86 14.40 12.42
C ASN A 536 18.27 14.47 13.07
N ALA A 537 18.35 14.39 14.40
CA ALA A 537 19.61 14.19 15.09
C ALA A 537 20.15 12.80 14.76
N ARG A 538 21.44 12.70 14.49
CA ARG A 538 22.12 11.46 14.15
C ARG A 538 22.56 10.76 15.43
N ILE A 539 22.23 9.48 15.54
CA ILE A 539 22.75 8.57 16.56
C ILE A 539 23.71 7.60 15.90
N SER A 540 25.00 7.77 16.17
CA SER A 540 26.08 6.94 15.64
C SER A 540 26.59 5.97 16.70
N VAL A 541 26.98 4.77 16.29
CA VAL A 541 27.62 3.79 17.18
C VAL A 541 29.05 3.55 16.70
N LYS A 542 30.03 3.78 17.57
CA LYS A 542 31.44 3.65 17.20
C LYS A 542 31.74 2.23 16.73
N GLY A 543 32.25 2.11 15.51
CA GLY A 543 32.57 0.82 14.87
C GLY A 543 31.50 0.32 13.90
N ILE A 544 30.28 0.85 13.96
CA ILE A 544 29.20 0.52 13.02
C ILE A 544 29.00 1.71 12.09
N ARG A 545 29.30 1.52 10.80
CA ARG A 545 29.09 2.55 9.78
C ARG A 545 27.67 2.50 9.24
N HIS A 546 26.70 2.71 10.10
CA HIS A 546 25.29 2.86 9.73
C HIS A 546 24.60 3.56 10.89
N ASP A 547 24.25 4.83 10.72
CA ASP A 547 23.66 5.64 11.77
C ASP A 547 22.14 5.72 11.60
N ILE A 548 21.42 5.97 12.69
CA ILE A 548 19.97 6.26 12.64
C ILE A 548 19.73 7.74 12.87
N THR A 549 18.51 8.19 12.57
CA THR A 549 18.04 9.55 12.83
C THR A 549 16.86 9.57 13.80
N THR A 550 16.72 10.66 14.56
CA THR A 550 15.55 10.88 15.41
C THR A 550 14.31 11.25 14.60
N ALA A 551 13.14 10.83 15.07
CA ALA A 551 11.84 11.21 14.54
C ALA A 551 11.51 12.68 14.89
N PRO A 552 10.35 13.23 14.43
CA PRO A 552 9.98 14.63 14.67
C PRO A 552 9.99 15.05 16.15
N ASP A 553 9.62 14.14 17.06
CA ASP A 553 9.58 14.37 18.50
C ASP A 553 10.93 14.13 19.20
N GLY A 554 12.00 13.93 18.41
CA GLY A 554 13.37 13.79 18.89
C GLY A 554 13.69 12.40 19.44
N ASP A 555 12.75 11.48 19.46
CA ASP A 555 12.97 10.10 19.86
C ASP A 555 13.62 9.25 18.78
N TYR A 556 14.28 8.18 19.22
CA TYR A 556 14.99 7.25 18.36
C TYR A 556 14.98 5.84 18.96
N TRP A 557 15.20 4.85 18.09
CA TRP A 557 15.38 3.45 18.47
C TRP A 557 16.56 2.87 17.70
N ARG A 558 17.54 2.34 18.42
CA ARG A 558 18.71 1.68 17.85
C ARG A 558 18.77 0.23 18.32
N LEU A 559 18.44 -0.69 17.42
CA LEU A 559 18.67 -2.12 17.64
C LEU A 559 20.18 -2.37 17.73
N LEU A 560 20.59 -3.04 18.81
CA LEU A 560 21.98 -3.40 19.07
C LEU A 560 22.04 -4.76 19.77
N PRO A 561 23.06 -5.57 19.47
CA PRO A 561 23.31 -6.79 20.22
C PRO A 561 23.79 -6.47 21.64
N PRO A 562 23.68 -7.43 22.58
CA PRO A 562 24.31 -7.31 23.88
C PRO A 562 25.80 -6.98 23.79
N GLY A 563 26.28 -6.11 24.68
CA GLY A 563 27.66 -5.65 24.67
C GLY A 563 27.83 -4.20 25.12
N SER A 564 29.08 -3.73 25.13
CA SER A 564 29.43 -2.34 25.43
C SER A 564 29.58 -1.55 24.13
N HIS A 565 28.82 -0.46 24.01
CA HIS A 565 28.74 0.40 22.84
C HIS A 565 29.12 1.84 23.19
N ILE A 566 29.80 2.53 22.29
CA ILE A 566 30.03 3.98 22.41
C ILE A 566 29.07 4.67 21.43
N VAL A 567 28.10 5.37 21.97
CA VAL A 567 27.01 6.01 21.24
C VAL A 567 27.24 7.51 21.20
N ILE A 568 27.09 8.10 20.01
CA ILE A 568 27.34 9.52 19.75
C ILE A 568 26.04 10.12 19.21
N ALA A 569 25.51 11.14 19.86
CA ALA A 569 24.41 11.94 19.35
C ALA A 569 24.94 13.27 18.82
N GLN A 570 24.52 13.66 17.62
CA GLN A 570 24.90 14.93 17.01
C GLN A 570 23.83 15.46 16.07
N ALA A 571 23.72 16.78 15.95
CA ALA A 571 22.82 17.43 15.01
C ALA A 571 23.46 18.71 14.46
N PRO A 572 23.14 19.13 13.22
CA PRO A 572 23.61 20.40 12.68
C PRO A 572 23.30 21.58 13.62
N GLY A 573 24.29 22.41 13.92
CA GLY A 573 24.14 23.54 14.84
C GLY A 573 24.27 23.17 16.33
N TYR A 574 24.57 21.92 16.68
CA TYR A 574 24.75 21.47 18.05
C TYR A 574 26.11 20.81 18.30
N SER A 575 26.59 20.84 19.55
CA SER A 575 27.74 20.05 19.98
C SER A 575 27.35 18.58 20.10
N LYS A 576 28.28 17.70 19.71
CA LYS A 576 28.10 16.25 19.83
C LYS A 576 28.22 15.80 21.29
N VAL A 577 27.43 14.81 21.68
CA VAL A 577 27.48 14.16 23.00
C VAL A 577 27.81 12.69 22.84
N ILE A 578 28.69 12.17 23.69
CA ILE A 578 29.18 10.79 23.63
C ILE A 578 28.83 10.10 24.94
N LYS A 579 28.25 8.90 24.85
CA LYS A 579 27.93 8.04 26.00
C LYS A 579 28.44 6.63 25.78
N LYS A 580 28.95 6.00 26.83
CA LYS A 580 29.21 4.56 26.86
C LYS A 580 27.97 3.88 27.42
N VAL A 581 27.43 2.90 26.69
CA VAL A 581 26.21 2.16 27.05
C VAL A 581 26.54 0.68 27.09
N THR A 582 26.05 -0.02 28.11
CA THR A 582 26.20 -1.48 28.23
C THR A 582 24.84 -2.14 28.14
N ILE A 583 24.67 -3.03 27.17
CA ILE A 583 23.44 -3.78 26.90
C ILE A 583 23.61 -5.20 27.47
N PRO A 584 22.82 -5.60 28.49
CA PRO A 584 22.89 -6.95 29.05
C PRO A 584 22.46 -8.04 28.06
N ALA A 585 22.98 -9.26 28.23
CA ALA A 585 22.63 -10.42 27.41
C ALA A 585 21.14 -10.79 27.45
N ARG A 586 20.50 -10.62 28.61
CA ARG A 586 19.09 -10.95 28.85
C ARG A 586 18.26 -9.68 29.09
N MET A 587 18.18 -8.84 28.06
CA MET A 587 17.35 -7.63 28.09
C MET A 587 15.92 -7.96 27.63
N LYS A 588 14.92 -7.61 28.47
CA LYS A 588 13.49 -7.76 28.14
C LYS A 588 12.84 -6.48 27.57
N ARG A 589 13.51 -5.33 27.69
CA ARG A 589 13.04 -4.01 27.25
C ARG A 589 14.23 -3.16 26.84
N ALA A 590 14.08 -2.33 25.81
CA ALA A 590 15.16 -1.50 25.30
C ALA A 590 15.67 -0.53 26.37
N GLY A 591 16.99 -0.37 26.45
CA GLY A 591 17.61 0.56 27.42
C GLY A 591 17.33 2.02 27.06
N ARG A 592 16.87 2.83 28.01
CA ARG A 592 16.63 4.26 27.78
C ARG A 592 17.93 5.06 27.86
N VAL A 593 18.27 5.79 26.80
CA VAL A 593 19.48 6.63 26.70
C VAL A 593 19.14 7.97 26.07
N ASP A 594 18.84 8.98 26.88
CA ASP A 594 18.51 10.31 26.36
C ASP A 594 19.77 11.14 26.10
N PHE A 595 19.72 12.08 25.16
CA PHE A 595 20.83 13.01 24.87
C PHE A 595 20.36 14.45 24.96
N ILE A 596 21.18 15.31 25.57
CA ILE A 596 20.94 16.75 25.65
C ILE A 596 22.05 17.44 24.87
N LEU A 597 21.71 18.00 23.71
CA LEU A 597 22.66 18.68 22.83
C LEU A 597 22.74 20.17 23.18
N GLN A 598 23.95 20.73 23.15
CA GLN A 598 24.13 22.18 23.36
C GLN A 598 24.19 22.90 22.01
N PRO A 599 23.39 23.95 21.79
CA PRO A 599 23.52 24.77 20.58
C PRO A 599 24.93 25.36 20.48
N LEU A 600 25.55 25.25 19.31
CA LEU A 600 26.79 25.94 19.00
C LEU A 600 26.43 27.42 18.81
N GLY A 601 26.79 28.25 19.80
CA GLY A 601 26.47 29.68 19.80
C GLY A 601 26.90 30.36 18.50
N THR A 602 25.93 30.68 17.65
CA THR A 602 26.08 31.59 16.51
C THR A 602 25.11 32.74 16.74
N GLY A 603 25.53 33.71 17.56
CA GLY A 603 25.01 35.06 17.38
C GLY A 603 25.44 35.57 15.99
N PRO A 604 24.69 36.50 15.38
CA PRO A 604 25.05 37.04 14.07
C PRO A 604 26.42 37.71 14.18
N LYS A 605 27.43 37.16 13.50
CA LYS A 605 28.69 37.86 13.31
C LYS A 605 28.43 38.98 12.31
N ASN A 606 28.09 40.16 12.83
CA ASN A 606 28.15 41.40 12.08
C ASN A 606 29.61 41.58 11.61
N PHE A 607 29.89 41.16 10.38
CA PHE A 607 31.05 41.64 9.66
C PHE A 607 30.79 43.12 9.35
N LEU A 608 31.37 44.00 10.18
CA LEU A 608 31.49 45.42 9.87
C LEU A 608 32.21 45.55 8.53
N LEU A 609 31.51 46.04 7.52
CA LEU A 609 32.10 46.48 6.26
C LEU A 609 33.03 47.67 6.53
N GLY A 610 34.33 47.47 6.33
CA GLY A 610 35.30 48.56 6.13
C GLY A 610 35.21 49.13 4.71
N PRO A 611 35.53 50.42 4.49
CA PRO A 611 35.14 51.13 3.28
C PRO A 611 36.00 50.79 2.05
N ARG A 612 35.31 50.72 0.90
CA ARG A 612 35.86 50.55 -0.46
C ARG A 612 36.85 51.65 -0.84
N ARG A 613 37.92 51.26 -1.55
CA ARG A 613 38.73 52.16 -2.39
C ARG A 613 38.80 51.59 -3.82
N ASN A 614 38.57 52.46 -4.80
CA ASN A 614 38.37 52.19 -6.22
C ASN A 614 39.65 51.80 -7.00
N GLY A 615 39.54 50.70 -7.76
CA GLY A 615 40.07 50.37 -9.12
C GLY A 615 41.56 50.58 -9.51
N PRO A 616 41.98 50.19 -10.75
CA PRO A 616 41.35 49.32 -11.77
C PRO A 616 42.29 48.25 -12.39
N GLY A 617 41.72 47.25 -13.12
CA GLY A 617 42.38 46.63 -14.28
C GLY A 617 42.48 45.09 -14.36
N GLY A 618 41.67 44.48 -15.23
CA GLY A 618 42.16 43.55 -16.26
C GLY A 618 42.04 42.02 -16.10
N ALA A 619 41.30 41.41 -17.05
CA ALA A 619 41.34 40.03 -17.59
C ALA A 619 40.49 38.91 -16.93
N GLY A 620 39.58 38.31 -17.72
CA GLY A 620 38.58 37.25 -17.36
C GLY A 620 39.13 35.81 -17.36
N PRO A 621 38.37 34.73 -17.72
CA PRO A 621 36.95 34.62 -18.10
C PRO A 621 36.17 33.47 -17.39
N HIS A 622 34.90 33.29 -17.82
CA HIS A 622 33.96 32.16 -17.62
C HIS A 622 32.92 32.28 -16.49
N GLY A 623 31.68 32.55 -16.93
CA GLY A 623 30.48 32.54 -16.11
C GLY A 623 29.78 31.18 -16.10
N GLU A 624 29.26 30.83 -14.92
CA GLU A 624 28.22 29.84 -14.71
C GLU A 624 26.84 30.53 -14.73
N PRO A 625 25.78 29.91 -15.25
CA PRO A 625 24.42 30.46 -15.19
C PRO A 625 23.71 30.09 -13.87
N GLU A 626 22.94 31.06 -13.36
CA GLU A 626 22.11 31.03 -12.15
C GLU A 626 21.00 29.96 -12.16
N GLU A 627 20.75 29.37 -10.98
CA GLU A 627 19.53 28.63 -10.63
C GLU A 627 18.34 29.59 -10.40
N PRO A 628 17.11 29.29 -10.87
CA PRO A 628 15.92 29.99 -10.42
C PRO A 628 15.36 29.38 -9.13
N GLY A 629 15.09 30.26 -8.16
CA GLY A 629 14.66 29.95 -6.81
C GLY A 629 13.27 29.31 -6.67
N GLN A 630 13.13 28.58 -5.57
CA GLN A 630 11.89 28.02 -5.03
C GLN A 630 11.00 29.11 -4.42
N GLU A 631 9.73 29.18 -4.85
CA GLU A 631 8.65 29.84 -4.12
C GLU A 631 7.98 28.88 -3.11
N PRO A 632 7.41 29.38 -2.00
CA PRO A 632 6.84 28.56 -0.94
C PRO A 632 5.40 28.10 -1.24
N LEU A 633 5.11 26.83 -0.92
CA LEU A 633 3.77 26.25 -0.93
C LEU A 633 2.92 26.85 0.19
N GLY A 634 1.97 27.73 -0.17
CA GLY A 634 1.00 28.25 0.79
C GLY A 634 0.24 29.51 0.37
N ALA A 635 -0.25 29.60 -0.86
CA ALA A 635 -1.25 30.60 -1.23
C ALA A 635 -2.19 30.04 -2.30
N ARG A 636 -3.51 30.13 -2.03
CA ARG A 636 -4.58 29.91 -2.99
C ARG A 636 -4.26 30.66 -4.30
N ARG A 637 -4.03 29.95 -5.40
CA ARG A 637 -4.19 30.55 -6.72
C ARG A 637 -5.68 30.63 -7.02
N LEU A 638 -6.24 31.82 -6.88
CA LEU A 638 -7.41 32.21 -7.68
C LEU A 638 -6.95 32.29 -9.14
N PRO A 639 -7.78 31.91 -10.12
CA PRO A 639 -7.34 31.91 -11.52
C PRO A 639 -7.14 33.35 -12.01
N GLU A 640 -5.96 33.62 -12.55
CA GLU A 640 -5.75 34.77 -13.43
C GLU A 640 -6.52 34.55 -14.73
N ALA A 641 -7.32 35.53 -15.10
CA ALA A 641 -8.01 35.60 -16.38
C ALA A 641 -7.00 35.83 -17.51
N SER A 642 -6.41 34.74 -18.00
CA SER A 642 -5.61 34.69 -19.23
C SER A 642 -5.89 33.36 -19.92
N GLY A 643 -6.42 33.40 -21.14
CA GLY A 643 -6.98 32.26 -21.88
C GLY A 643 -5.98 31.20 -22.37
N SER A 644 -5.01 30.79 -21.57
CA SER A 644 -4.17 29.63 -21.86
C SER A 644 -4.94 28.34 -21.59
N LYS A 645 -5.10 27.51 -22.62
CA LYS A 645 -5.80 26.22 -22.49
C LYS A 645 -4.98 25.22 -21.65
N PRO A 646 -5.62 24.31 -20.88
CA PRO A 646 -4.93 23.32 -20.06
C PRO A 646 -3.94 22.43 -20.84
N TRP A 647 -2.91 21.90 -20.17
CA TRP A 647 -1.83 21.11 -20.79
C TRP A 647 -2.33 19.89 -21.59
N TRP A 648 -3.37 19.23 -21.10
CA TRP A 648 -4.01 18.07 -21.73
C TRP A 648 -4.82 18.42 -22.99
N TRP A 649 -5.15 19.70 -23.21
CA TRP A 649 -5.93 20.13 -24.39
C TRP A 649 -5.21 19.85 -25.71
N SER A 650 -3.87 19.86 -25.70
CA SER A 650 -3.03 19.57 -26.87
C SER A 650 -3.25 18.15 -27.41
N TYR A 651 -3.44 17.18 -26.51
CA TYR A 651 -3.71 15.78 -26.84
C TYR A 651 -5.05 15.62 -27.58
N PHE A 652 -6.14 16.20 -27.05
CA PHE A 652 -7.44 16.07 -27.72
C PHE A 652 -7.55 16.90 -29.00
N ARG A 653 -6.76 17.98 -29.13
CA ARG A 653 -6.70 18.78 -30.35
C ARG A 653 -6.07 18.01 -31.52
N SER A 654 -5.12 17.10 -31.27
CA SER A 654 -4.46 16.31 -32.32
C SER A 654 -5.36 15.24 -32.94
N LEU A 655 -6.49 14.91 -32.29
CA LEU A 655 -7.48 13.93 -32.76
C LEU A 655 -8.40 14.47 -33.88
N GLY A 656 -8.27 15.74 -34.27
CA GLY A 656 -8.94 16.30 -35.44
C GLY A 656 -10.45 16.52 -35.25
N GLN A 657 -11.27 15.54 -35.65
CA GLN A 657 -12.71 15.73 -35.96
C GLN A 657 -13.66 15.80 -34.75
N HIS A 658 -13.23 15.40 -33.54
CA HIS A 658 -14.08 15.38 -32.33
C HIS A 658 -13.37 15.99 -31.12
N GLN A 659 -13.07 17.29 -31.17
CA GLN A 659 -12.47 18.01 -30.03
C GLN A 659 -13.50 18.15 -28.89
N PRO A 660 -13.30 17.52 -27.71
CA PRO A 660 -14.24 17.56 -26.59
C PRO A 660 -14.16 18.90 -25.86
N ARG A 661 -14.67 19.97 -26.48
CA ARG A 661 -14.70 21.33 -25.89
C ARG A 661 -15.43 21.38 -24.54
N TRP A 662 -16.36 20.46 -24.32
CA TRP A 662 -17.08 20.27 -23.05
C TRP A 662 -16.17 19.87 -21.87
N LEU A 663 -14.91 19.50 -22.11
CA LEU A 663 -13.93 19.29 -21.03
C LEU A 663 -13.33 20.59 -20.50
N LEU A 664 -13.48 21.72 -21.19
CA LEU A 664 -12.98 23.02 -20.73
C LEU A 664 -13.99 23.62 -19.75
N LYS A 665 -13.51 24.08 -18.58
CA LYS A 665 -14.35 24.76 -17.58
C LYS A 665 -14.74 26.19 -17.99
N TYR A 666 -13.99 26.81 -18.90
CA TYR A 666 -14.14 28.21 -19.31
C TYR A 666 -14.08 28.36 -20.83
#